data_AF-A0A9D4DMF9-F1
#
_entry.id   AF-A0A9D4DMF9-F1
#
_cell.length_a   1.000
_cell.length_b   1.000
_cell.length_c   1.000
_cell.angle_alpha   90.00
_cell.angle_beta   90.00
_cell.angle_gamma   90.00
#
_symmetry.space_group_name_H-M   'P 1'
#
loop_
_entity.id
_entity.type
_entity.pdbx_description
1 polymer ?
#
loop_
_entity_poly.entity_id
_entity_poly.type
_entity_poly.pdbx_seq_one_letter_code
_entity_poly.pdbx_strand_id
1 'polypeptide(L)'
;MATRIRLKHQAAILVIGVFLIFVWRLYSRSIIQIGLPAYSTERQEEVLFEQIKYIKSIDEVNSILASSASSGQTFSGNPLRKFNPNDIKFRNKRYPDLQADPGKTFKCKRWAVLTTIFTPPSEAVRRFLYMKNWCVVIVGDKNKPVGYVLASTMTFRNIIFLSDSDQNKMNSKFVDSLPWQSFGRKNVGYLYAIAHGAHVIWDFDDDNMLKFWIEGASPSDRLWVENFSDLKLDKFYSIPLSLVTSGLSSASTGSAQLFNPYPILGAPSNICWPRGFPLTLIRKSSDQGHFKLNLVEENIEKTVNNIGVLQSLADHEPDVDALYRLTQGTPFTFKRPAKGSDTKLIHLLSKGVYSPFNAQATLHFRNAFLALYLPVTVPGRVSDIWRSYLAQALLSLHNITIGFLPRPIVDQDRNYHSLLADLESEFALYTETNALVAFLDEWRTNKTIAGDSELRSLEDLLEELYIETYERGFIEIDDVLHIQNWILAFGSVRLNSFSTERRNTKQYKRVDGYIIDREIINIDVGKSIIVSESVEPEECTTIKNRATNITFWTSDLHDGTRLDSPSLLASLGQRFVVAGYKRRQTPYPAVFDRPGFIVPARISNEILSYRINTQATDDFMNNNFKFYENDLLFKNTDAFYCSFYAAMCQIWMPLNKTKSIVMVAGHRYNLGRCSVESWTKLNEQLWKLFKQNNDPVRVDHKHIIAGASRYDYEYLKHYTGLKHSIQLISSFSGFYTDGNKFNPTEPEILFVSYGAMFADITVNVVEIRKKYPRYQLSDLVKHKAIIFVPYSVMSFKLTEFYSLNIPLFVPSAKYFKTNGNFGSDRTSTTAPYCDNDPDLWWKMPSHPSSPHSYNPNAEYAQDPEAEMYWLQFSDFYEWPHIQYFDDGSDLNRKLQTADFLAIHKLMKAQNEIRKQELLQQWCKLIPHIKKL
;
A
#
# COMPACT_ATOMS: atom_id res chain seq x y z
N MET A 1 -35.49 -21.87 -13.98
CA MET A 1 -36.53 -20.96 -14.54
C MET A 1 -35.91 -19.68 -15.13
N ALA A 2 -34.90 -19.06 -14.49
CA ALA A 2 -34.15 -17.92 -15.03
C ALA A 2 -33.38 -18.21 -16.34
N THR A 3 -32.88 -19.44 -16.54
CA THR A 3 -32.23 -19.88 -17.79
C THR A 3 -33.19 -19.94 -18.99
N ARG A 4 -34.46 -20.29 -18.75
CA ARG A 4 -35.52 -20.27 -19.78
C ARG A 4 -35.95 -18.85 -20.16
N ILE A 5 -35.81 -17.88 -19.25
CA ILE A 5 -36.11 -16.46 -19.50
C ILE A 5 -34.95 -15.81 -20.27
N ARG A 6 -33.69 -16.14 -19.95
CA ARG A 6 -32.50 -15.69 -20.72
C ARG A 6 -32.48 -16.24 -22.16
N LEU A 7 -32.78 -17.52 -22.36
CA LEU A 7 -32.87 -18.11 -23.71
C LEU A 7 -34.04 -17.56 -24.53
N LYS A 8 -35.19 -17.27 -23.90
CA LYS A 8 -36.31 -16.59 -24.58
C LYS A 8 -36.01 -15.13 -24.92
N HIS A 9 -35.27 -14.41 -24.08
CA HIS A 9 -34.83 -13.05 -24.38
C HIS A 9 -33.77 -13.00 -25.48
N GLN A 10 -32.80 -13.91 -25.48
CA GLN A 10 -31.81 -13.99 -26.55
C GLN A 10 -32.42 -14.43 -27.89
N ALA A 11 -33.37 -15.38 -27.88
CA ALA A 11 -34.12 -15.75 -29.07
C ALA A 11 -35.02 -14.61 -29.58
N ALA A 12 -35.64 -13.85 -28.69
CA ALA A 12 -36.45 -12.68 -29.08
C ALA A 12 -35.59 -11.56 -29.69
N ILE A 13 -34.39 -11.31 -29.15
CA ILE A 13 -33.43 -10.34 -29.70
C ILE A 13 -32.93 -10.80 -31.08
N LEU A 14 -32.71 -12.11 -31.26
CA LEU A 14 -32.28 -12.69 -32.54
C LEU A 14 -33.39 -12.61 -33.61
N VAL A 15 -34.64 -12.88 -33.23
CA VAL A 15 -35.81 -12.75 -34.14
C VAL A 15 -36.05 -11.28 -34.51
N ILE A 16 -35.89 -10.35 -33.56
CA ILE A 16 -35.97 -8.90 -33.83
C ILE A 16 -34.81 -8.47 -34.74
N GLY A 17 -33.59 -8.97 -34.53
CA GLY A 17 -32.43 -8.70 -35.37
C GLY A 17 -32.60 -9.20 -36.81
N VAL A 18 -33.10 -10.43 -36.99
CA VAL A 18 -33.39 -11.00 -38.31
C VAL A 18 -34.56 -10.25 -38.99
N PHE A 19 -35.58 -9.84 -38.23
CA PHE A 19 -36.70 -9.05 -38.75
C PHE A 19 -36.25 -7.64 -39.17
N LEU A 20 -35.37 -6.99 -38.41
CA LEU A 20 -34.77 -5.70 -38.77
C LEU A 20 -33.87 -5.80 -40.01
N ILE A 21 -33.13 -6.90 -40.17
CA ILE A 21 -32.35 -7.18 -41.39
C ILE A 21 -33.27 -7.39 -42.60
N PHE A 22 -34.41 -8.06 -42.42
CA PHE A 22 -35.40 -8.26 -43.50
C PHE A 22 -36.09 -6.95 -43.88
N VAL A 23 -36.45 -6.12 -42.91
CA VAL A 23 -37.00 -4.77 -43.11
C VAL A 23 -35.96 -3.85 -43.77
N TRP A 24 -34.68 -3.94 -43.38
CA TRP A 24 -33.59 -3.18 -43.98
C TRP A 24 -33.27 -3.64 -45.41
N ARG A 25 -33.38 -4.95 -45.71
CA ARG A 25 -33.30 -5.48 -47.10
C ARG A 25 -34.49 -5.04 -47.98
N LEU A 26 -35.68 -4.89 -47.41
CA LEU A 26 -36.84 -4.33 -48.11
C LEU A 26 -36.69 -2.81 -48.34
N TYR A 27 -36.16 -2.07 -47.36
CA TYR A 27 -35.90 -0.63 -47.48
C TYR A 27 -34.75 -0.32 -48.46
N SER A 28 -33.68 -1.12 -48.45
CA SER A 28 -32.53 -0.95 -49.37
C SER A 28 -32.87 -1.29 -50.83
N ARG A 29 -33.85 -2.17 -51.08
CA ARG A 29 -34.40 -2.38 -52.44
C ARG A 29 -35.19 -1.18 -52.96
N SER A 30 -35.79 -0.37 -52.10
CA SER A 30 -36.51 0.85 -52.49
C SER A 30 -35.60 2.08 -52.67
N ILE A 31 -34.37 2.04 -52.14
CA ILE A 31 -33.42 3.18 -52.18
C ILE A 31 -32.48 3.12 -53.42
N ILE A 32 -32.50 2.03 -54.19
CA ILE A 32 -31.72 1.89 -55.45
C ILE A 32 -32.28 2.77 -56.61
N GLN A 33 -33.39 3.49 -56.41
CA GLN A 33 -33.94 4.42 -57.41
C GLN A 33 -33.52 5.90 -57.26
N ILE A 34 -32.70 6.27 -56.27
CA ILE A 34 -32.25 7.65 -56.07
C ILE A 34 -30.73 7.65 -55.87
N GLY A 35 -30.00 7.92 -56.96
CA GLY A 35 -28.55 7.79 -57.05
C GLY A 35 -27.75 8.72 -56.14
N LEU A 36 -27.13 8.15 -55.11
CA LEU A 36 -26.03 8.76 -54.34
C LEU A 36 -24.89 7.72 -54.15
N PRO A 37 -23.62 8.16 -54.06
CA PRO A 37 -22.45 7.30 -54.26
C PRO A 37 -22.11 6.44 -53.02
N ALA A 38 -21.66 5.22 -53.28
CA ALA A 38 -21.32 4.20 -52.29
C ALA A 38 -19.99 4.48 -51.57
N TYR A 39 -20.00 4.38 -50.23
CA TYR A 39 -18.81 4.33 -49.37
C TYR A 39 -18.42 2.87 -49.12
N SER A 40 -17.11 2.58 -49.11
CA SER A 40 -16.47 1.26 -49.10
C SER A 40 -16.89 0.33 -47.95
N THR A 41 -17.27 -0.90 -48.31
CA THR A 41 -17.84 -1.98 -47.49
C THR A 41 -16.83 -3.02 -46.96
N GLU A 42 -15.58 -2.66 -46.64
CA GLU A 42 -14.59 -3.66 -46.14
C GLU A 42 -14.56 -3.80 -44.60
N ARG A 43 -15.18 -2.89 -43.84
CA ARG A 43 -15.08 -2.89 -42.37
C ARG A 43 -16.28 -3.49 -41.63
N GLN A 44 -17.32 -3.92 -42.34
CA GLN A 44 -18.53 -4.51 -41.75
C GLN A 44 -18.60 -6.03 -41.85
N GLU A 45 -17.83 -6.66 -42.76
CA GLU A 45 -17.71 -8.12 -42.80
C GLU A 45 -16.81 -8.68 -41.69
N GLU A 46 -15.79 -7.93 -41.22
CA GLU A 46 -14.95 -8.33 -40.08
C GLU A 46 -15.72 -8.39 -38.74
N VAL A 47 -16.66 -7.46 -38.51
CA VAL A 47 -17.51 -7.46 -37.31
C VAL A 47 -18.56 -8.59 -37.36
N LEU A 48 -18.97 -8.98 -38.58
CA LEU A 48 -19.88 -10.10 -38.79
C LEU A 48 -19.19 -11.45 -38.56
N PHE A 49 -17.91 -11.57 -38.92
CA PHE A 49 -17.10 -12.77 -38.66
C PHE A 49 -16.74 -12.95 -37.18
N GLU A 50 -16.58 -11.87 -36.41
CA GLU A 50 -16.38 -11.96 -34.96
C GLU A 50 -17.64 -12.43 -34.21
N GLN A 51 -18.84 -12.11 -34.69
CA GLN A 51 -20.10 -12.56 -34.06
C GLN A 51 -20.49 -13.99 -34.42
N ILE A 52 -19.89 -14.59 -35.45
CA ILE A 52 -20.15 -15.99 -35.87
C ILE A 52 -19.20 -16.98 -35.15
N LYS A 53 -18.19 -16.51 -34.41
CA LYS A 53 -17.26 -17.36 -33.63
C LYS A 53 -17.88 -18.06 -32.41
N TYR A 54 -19.18 -17.85 -32.14
CA TYR A 54 -19.90 -18.46 -31.02
C TYR A 54 -20.89 -19.55 -31.47
N ILE A 55 -20.51 -20.37 -32.44
CA ILE A 55 -21.23 -21.59 -32.79
C ILE A 55 -20.40 -22.76 -32.28
N LYS A 56 -20.70 -23.22 -31.05
CA LYS A 56 -20.37 -24.60 -30.64
C LYS A 56 -20.90 -25.54 -31.72
N SER A 57 -20.13 -26.58 -32.05
CA SER A 57 -20.56 -27.58 -33.04
C SER A 57 -21.99 -28.04 -32.70
N ILE A 58 -22.85 -28.16 -33.71
CA ILE A 58 -24.25 -28.55 -33.54
C ILE A 58 -24.39 -29.86 -32.73
N ASP A 59 -23.36 -30.71 -32.74
CA ASP A 59 -23.29 -31.94 -31.96
C ASP A 59 -23.11 -31.72 -30.45
N GLU A 60 -22.39 -30.68 -30.01
CA GLU A 60 -22.33 -30.29 -28.59
C GLU A 60 -23.64 -29.67 -28.09
N VAL A 61 -24.33 -28.90 -28.94
CA VAL A 61 -25.64 -28.32 -28.58
C VAL A 61 -26.68 -29.43 -28.38
N ASN A 62 -26.63 -30.48 -29.19
CA ASN A 62 -27.50 -31.64 -29.04
C ASN A 62 -27.18 -32.47 -27.80
N SER A 63 -25.91 -32.57 -27.37
CA SER A 63 -25.56 -33.26 -26.12
C SER A 63 -25.96 -32.48 -24.86
N ILE A 64 -25.91 -31.14 -24.92
CA ILE A 64 -26.38 -30.24 -23.86
C ILE A 64 -27.92 -30.33 -23.72
N LEU A 65 -28.65 -30.46 -24.83
CA LEU A 65 -30.10 -30.63 -24.84
C LEU A 65 -30.56 -32.03 -24.38
N ALA A 66 -29.66 -33.03 -24.41
CA ALA A 66 -29.90 -34.38 -23.88
C ALA A 66 -29.64 -34.50 -22.36
N SER A 67 -29.06 -33.47 -21.72
CA SER A 67 -28.86 -33.44 -20.28
C SER A 67 -30.18 -33.14 -19.55
N SER A 68 -30.51 -33.95 -18.54
CA SER A 68 -31.75 -33.77 -17.78
C SER A 68 -31.80 -32.38 -17.14
N ALA A 69 -32.97 -31.74 -17.12
CA ALA A 69 -33.16 -30.41 -16.52
C ALA A 69 -32.83 -30.33 -15.01
N SER A 70 -32.55 -31.48 -14.38
CA SER A 70 -32.18 -31.65 -12.97
C SER A 70 -30.70 -31.98 -12.72
N SER A 71 -29.89 -32.25 -13.75
CA SER A 71 -28.47 -32.63 -13.59
C SER A 71 -27.53 -31.64 -14.28
N GLY A 72 -26.67 -30.96 -13.53
CA GLY A 72 -25.58 -30.15 -14.08
C GLY A 72 -24.38 -30.99 -14.54
N GLN A 73 -23.57 -30.46 -15.44
CA GLN A 73 -22.28 -31.05 -15.84
C GLN A 73 -21.13 -30.23 -15.27
N THR A 74 -20.09 -30.91 -14.80
CA THR A 74 -18.83 -30.28 -14.36
C THR A 74 -17.87 -30.19 -15.53
N PHE A 75 -17.05 -29.13 -15.55
CA PHE A 75 -15.99 -28.99 -16.54
C PHE A 75 -14.98 -30.15 -16.43
N SER A 76 -14.70 -30.83 -17.54
CA SER A 76 -13.89 -32.06 -17.56
C SER A 76 -12.39 -31.84 -17.77
N GLY A 77 -11.99 -30.68 -18.33
CA GLY A 77 -10.59 -30.40 -18.65
C GLY A 77 -10.00 -31.26 -19.77
N ASN A 78 -10.82 -31.98 -20.53
CA ASN A 78 -10.37 -32.76 -21.68
C ASN A 78 -9.95 -31.83 -22.84
N PRO A 79 -9.00 -32.25 -23.69
CA PRO A 79 -8.64 -31.49 -24.88
C PRO A 79 -9.87 -31.23 -25.77
N LEU A 80 -10.15 -29.96 -26.04
CA LEU A 80 -11.26 -29.46 -26.87
C LEU A 80 -10.77 -29.03 -28.25
N ARG A 81 -9.50 -28.64 -28.36
CA ARG A 81 -8.88 -28.11 -29.57
C ARG A 81 -7.43 -28.56 -29.67
N LYS A 82 -6.82 -28.37 -30.84
CA LYS A 82 -5.40 -28.67 -31.08
C LYS A 82 -4.67 -27.44 -31.56
N PHE A 83 -3.47 -27.22 -31.03
CA PHE A 83 -2.55 -26.21 -31.52
C PHE A 83 -1.81 -26.75 -32.76
N ASN A 84 -1.52 -25.87 -33.71
CA ASN A 84 -0.81 -26.24 -34.92
C ASN A 84 0.65 -26.60 -34.59
N PRO A 85 1.11 -27.84 -34.84
CA PRO A 85 2.47 -28.24 -34.50
C PRO A 85 3.57 -27.44 -35.20
N ASN A 86 3.25 -26.81 -36.35
CA ASN A 86 4.19 -25.98 -37.10
C ASN A 86 4.44 -24.61 -36.44
N ASP A 87 3.57 -24.18 -35.52
CA ASP A 87 3.65 -22.88 -34.86
C ASP A 87 4.40 -22.95 -33.52
N ILE A 88 4.91 -24.12 -33.14
CA ILE A 88 5.73 -24.35 -31.94
C ILE A 88 7.14 -23.77 -32.16
N LYS A 89 7.61 -22.91 -31.25
CA LYS A 89 8.82 -22.11 -31.46
C LYS A 89 10.03 -22.56 -30.64
N PHE A 90 9.85 -23.25 -29.51
CA PHE A 90 10.91 -23.48 -28.52
C PHE A 90 11.31 -24.94 -28.30
N ARG A 91 10.77 -25.88 -29.09
CA ARG A 91 11.25 -27.29 -29.09
C ARG A 91 12.77 -27.36 -29.16
N ASN A 92 13.37 -27.94 -28.13
CA ASN A 92 14.83 -28.12 -27.98
C ASN A 92 15.66 -26.82 -27.98
N LYS A 93 15.05 -25.64 -27.77
CA LYS A 93 15.79 -24.37 -27.63
C LYS A 93 16.11 -24.12 -26.16
N ARG A 94 17.37 -23.77 -25.87
CA ARG A 94 17.80 -23.39 -24.52
C ARG A 94 18.31 -21.95 -24.53
N TYR A 95 17.81 -21.13 -23.63
CA TYR A 95 18.40 -19.83 -23.36
C TYR A 95 19.43 -19.96 -22.23
N PRO A 96 20.55 -19.21 -22.28
CA PRO A 96 21.55 -19.22 -21.21
C PRO A 96 20.91 -18.78 -19.89
N ASP A 97 21.43 -19.25 -18.75
CA ASP A 97 20.94 -18.81 -17.44
C ASP A 97 21.12 -17.30 -17.25
N LEU A 98 20.26 -16.69 -16.45
CA LEU A 98 20.41 -15.30 -16.02
C LEU A 98 21.77 -15.12 -15.29
N GLN A 99 22.83 -14.72 -15.99
CA GLN A 99 24.15 -14.44 -15.39
C GLN A 99 24.53 -12.95 -15.49
N ALA A 100 25.02 -12.44 -14.35
CA ALA A 100 25.58 -11.13 -14.03
C ALA A 100 24.84 -9.83 -14.45
N ASP A 101 24.97 -8.86 -13.55
CA ASP A 101 24.33 -7.53 -13.48
C ASP A 101 24.35 -6.77 -14.83
N PRO A 102 23.19 -6.39 -15.42
CA PRO A 102 23.08 -5.75 -16.75
C PRO A 102 23.78 -4.38 -16.95
N GLY A 103 24.64 -3.95 -16.03
CA GLY A 103 25.38 -2.70 -16.14
C GLY A 103 24.63 -1.50 -15.55
N LYS A 104 25.15 -1.03 -14.41
CA LYS A 104 25.31 0.35 -13.88
C LYS A 104 24.23 1.45 -14.05
N THR A 105 23.03 1.27 -14.62
CA THR A 105 22.06 2.37 -14.68
C THR A 105 21.38 2.61 -13.32
N PHE A 106 20.96 1.53 -12.64
CA PHE A 106 20.38 1.58 -11.29
C PHE A 106 21.21 0.75 -10.30
N LYS A 107 21.21 1.16 -9.03
CA LYS A 107 21.93 0.44 -7.95
C LYS A 107 21.07 -0.62 -7.25
N CYS A 108 19.79 -0.76 -7.60
CA CYS A 108 18.85 -1.63 -6.90
C CYS A 108 18.87 -3.06 -7.46
N LYS A 109 18.99 -4.05 -6.57
CA LYS A 109 18.72 -5.46 -6.89
C LYS A 109 17.29 -5.88 -6.55
N ARG A 110 16.56 -5.01 -5.84
CA ARG A 110 15.22 -5.26 -5.30
C ARG A 110 14.25 -4.36 -6.04
N TRP A 111 13.22 -4.94 -6.61
CA TRP A 111 12.28 -4.23 -7.46
C TRP A 111 10.86 -4.44 -6.98
N ALA A 112 10.09 -3.36 -6.85
CA ALA A 112 8.67 -3.43 -6.60
C ALA A 112 7.93 -3.10 -7.90
N VAL A 113 6.97 -3.93 -8.28
CA VAL A 113 6.25 -3.79 -9.55
C VAL A 113 4.77 -3.63 -9.25
N LEU A 114 4.19 -2.55 -9.75
CA LEU A 114 2.74 -2.33 -9.70
C LEU A 114 2.21 -1.72 -11.00
N THR A 115 0.92 -1.87 -11.22
CA THR A 115 0.15 -1.07 -12.19
C THR A 115 -0.55 0.06 -11.46
N THR A 116 -0.60 1.28 -12.03
CA THR A 116 -1.32 2.38 -11.38
C THR A 116 -2.78 2.44 -11.80
N ILE A 117 -3.68 2.49 -10.81
CA ILE A 117 -5.07 2.87 -11.01
C ILE A 117 -5.42 4.19 -10.31
N PHE A 118 -4.65 4.63 -9.32
CA PHE A 118 -4.92 5.87 -8.55
C PHE A 118 -4.01 7.06 -8.85
N THR A 119 -4.59 8.25 -8.76
CA THR A 119 -3.90 9.53 -8.62
C THR A 119 -4.67 10.38 -7.61
N PRO A 120 -4.01 10.95 -6.58
CA PRO A 120 -2.58 10.94 -6.28
C PRO A 120 -2.04 9.54 -5.85
N PRO A 121 -0.70 9.38 -5.79
CA PRO A 121 -0.06 8.14 -5.33
C PRO A 121 -0.57 7.67 -3.97
N SER A 122 -0.91 6.38 -3.86
CA SER A 122 -1.38 5.77 -2.61
C SER A 122 -0.29 5.66 -1.56
N GLU A 123 -0.69 5.44 -0.31
CA GLU A 123 0.26 5.19 0.79
C GLU A 123 1.11 3.93 0.58
N ALA A 124 0.60 2.92 -0.10
CA ALA A 124 1.38 1.73 -0.47
C ALA A 124 2.62 2.10 -1.29
N VAL A 125 2.46 3.02 -2.26
CA VAL A 125 3.57 3.51 -3.09
C VAL A 125 4.47 4.47 -2.31
N ARG A 126 3.88 5.36 -1.48
CA ARG A 126 4.64 6.29 -0.65
C ARG A 126 5.53 5.56 0.37
N ARG A 127 5.13 4.40 0.89
CA ARG A 127 5.97 3.64 1.85
C ARG A 127 7.31 3.19 1.26
N PHE A 128 7.39 2.97 -0.05
CA PHE A 128 8.66 2.65 -0.71
C PHE A 128 9.67 3.81 -0.71
N LEU A 129 9.24 5.03 -0.42
CA LEU A 129 10.13 6.16 -0.14
C LEU A 129 11.07 5.87 1.04
N TYR A 130 10.65 5.07 2.02
CA TYR A 130 11.49 4.72 3.16
C TYR A 130 12.41 3.52 2.89
N MET A 131 12.24 2.84 1.75
CA MET A 131 12.94 1.60 1.39
C MET A 131 14.07 1.87 0.39
N LYS A 132 15.17 2.46 0.87
CA LYS A 132 16.29 2.98 0.05
C LYS A 132 16.93 1.97 -0.90
N ASN A 133 16.83 0.67 -0.59
CA ASN A 133 17.42 -0.42 -1.36
C ASN A 133 16.50 -0.96 -2.48
N TRP A 134 15.29 -0.41 -2.61
CA TRP A 134 14.29 -0.81 -3.58
C TRP A 134 14.20 0.20 -4.73
N CYS A 135 14.03 -0.33 -5.93
CA CYS A 135 13.54 0.39 -7.09
C CYS A 135 12.07 0.03 -7.29
N VAL A 136 11.26 0.98 -7.76
CA VAL A 136 9.83 0.81 -7.98
C VAL A 136 9.54 1.13 -9.42
N VAL A 137 8.90 0.22 -10.14
CA VAL A 137 8.40 0.47 -11.50
C VAL A 137 6.88 0.45 -11.48
N ILE A 138 6.31 1.55 -11.95
CA ILE A 138 4.87 1.79 -12.00
C ILE A 138 4.45 1.75 -13.46
N VAL A 139 3.65 0.77 -13.83
CA VAL A 139 3.14 0.62 -15.19
C VAL A 139 1.85 1.42 -15.32
N GLY A 140 1.87 2.44 -16.17
CA GLY A 140 0.69 3.22 -16.55
C GLY A 140 -0.24 2.44 -17.48
N ASP A 141 -1.53 2.75 -17.43
CA ASP A 141 -2.52 2.22 -18.37
C ASP A 141 -3.15 3.36 -19.19
N LYS A 142 -3.78 3.03 -20.32
CA LYS A 142 -4.30 4.00 -21.28
C LYS A 142 -5.36 4.90 -20.65
N ASN A 143 -5.25 6.22 -20.88
CA ASN A 143 -6.14 7.26 -20.33
C ASN A 143 -6.18 7.35 -18.79
N LYS A 144 -5.25 6.68 -18.11
CA LYS A 144 -4.95 6.87 -16.69
C LYS A 144 -3.61 7.63 -16.59
N PRO A 145 -3.29 8.21 -15.42
CA PRO A 145 -2.70 9.55 -15.33
C PRO A 145 -1.56 9.81 -16.32
N VAL A 146 -1.69 10.89 -17.10
CA VAL A 146 -0.71 11.35 -18.11
C VAL A 146 0.68 11.62 -17.49
N GLY A 147 0.73 11.80 -16.17
CA GLY A 147 1.94 11.78 -15.37
C GLY A 147 1.64 11.37 -13.93
N TYR A 148 2.54 10.56 -13.36
CA TYR A 148 2.51 10.22 -11.93
C TYR A 148 3.42 11.20 -11.19
N VAL A 149 2.85 12.13 -10.42
CA VAL A 149 3.61 13.12 -9.64
C VAL A 149 3.55 12.76 -8.17
N LEU A 150 4.72 12.56 -7.56
CA LEU A 150 4.86 12.43 -6.12
C LEU A 150 5.09 13.83 -5.54
N ALA A 151 4.13 14.31 -4.75
CA ALA A 151 4.33 15.46 -3.87
C ALA A 151 5.19 14.99 -2.69
N SER A 152 6.52 15.03 -2.87
CA SER A 152 7.52 14.67 -1.85
C SER A 152 8.92 14.99 -2.38
N THR A 153 9.65 15.89 -1.75
CA THR A 153 11.05 16.28 -2.09
C THR A 153 12.08 15.20 -1.84
N MET A 154 11.65 14.02 -1.40
CA MET A 154 12.59 12.95 -1.19
C MET A 154 13.18 12.54 -2.56
N THR A 155 14.44 12.91 -2.78
CA THR A 155 15.17 12.63 -4.01
C THR A 155 15.36 11.11 -4.15
N PHE A 156 14.38 10.41 -4.72
CA PHE A 156 14.52 9.00 -5.01
C PHE A 156 14.67 8.78 -6.49
N ARG A 157 15.92 8.53 -6.89
CA ARG A 157 16.33 8.19 -8.25
C ARG A 157 15.82 6.82 -8.73
N ASN A 158 14.87 6.21 -8.02
CA ASN A 158 14.56 4.79 -8.09
C ASN A 158 13.06 4.49 -8.30
N ILE A 159 12.19 5.49 -8.46
CA ILE A 159 10.78 5.26 -8.85
C ILE A 159 10.61 5.67 -10.32
N ILE A 160 10.28 4.69 -11.16
CA ILE A 160 10.11 4.82 -12.60
C ILE A 160 8.63 4.71 -12.94
N PHE A 161 8.14 5.65 -13.73
CA PHE A 161 6.82 5.55 -14.34
C PHE A 161 6.95 5.20 -15.82
N LEU A 162 6.27 4.12 -16.23
CA LEU A 162 6.17 3.69 -17.61
C LEU A 162 4.82 4.14 -18.17
N SER A 163 4.82 5.33 -18.78
CA SER A 163 3.63 5.84 -19.47
C SER A 163 3.25 4.98 -20.68
N ASP A 164 2.06 5.18 -21.21
CA ASP A 164 1.64 4.56 -22.47
C ASP A 164 2.62 4.89 -23.62
N SER A 165 3.11 6.13 -23.67
CA SER A 165 4.14 6.55 -24.62
C SER A 165 5.48 5.83 -24.41
N ASP A 166 5.89 5.58 -23.17
CA ASP A 166 7.13 4.87 -22.88
C ASP A 166 7.02 3.39 -23.26
N GLN A 167 5.89 2.75 -22.97
CA GLN A 167 5.62 1.36 -23.36
C GLN A 167 5.67 1.18 -24.88
N ASN A 168 5.04 2.08 -25.64
CA ASN A 168 5.08 2.04 -27.11
C ASN A 168 6.48 2.27 -27.70
N LYS A 169 7.41 2.86 -26.94
CA LYS A 169 8.81 3.07 -27.35
C LYS A 169 9.74 1.90 -27.02
N MET A 170 9.24 0.89 -26.29
CA MET A 170 10.02 -0.31 -25.94
C MET A 170 10.37 -1.17 -27.17
N ASN A 171 9.66 -1.01 -28.30
CA ASN A 171 9.89 -1.73 -29.56
C ASN A 171 9.92 -3.26 -29.35
N SER A 172 8.99 -3.78 -28.56
CA SER A 172 8.88 -5.19 -28.21
C SER A 172 7.54 -5.73 -28.69
N LYS A 173 7.58 -6.79 -29.51
CA LYS A 173 6.41 -7.55 -29.93
C LYS A 173 5.60 -8.02 -28.74
N PHE A 174 6.27 -8.43 -27.65
CA PHE A 174 5.59 -8.78 -26.41
C PHE A 174 4.78 -7.61 -25.87
N VAL A 175 5.41 -6.46 -25.64
CA VAL A 175 4.76 -5.25 -25.08
C VAL A 175 3.64 -4.73 -25.99
N ASP A 176 3.85 -4.76 -27.31
CA ASP A 176 2.89 -4.29 -28.30
C ASP A 176 1.65 -5.20 -28.37
N SER A 177 1.83 -6.50 -28.15
CA SER A 177 0.75 -7.49 -28.23
C SER A 177 -0.16 -7.54 -26.99
N LEU A 178 0.26 -7.00 -25.85
CA LEU A 178 -0.55 -7.00 -24.62
C LEU A 178 -1.78 -6.08 -24.76
N PRO A 179 -2.95 -6.45 -24.22
CA PRO A 179 -4.12 -5.56 -24.24
C PRO A 179 -3.94 -4.35 -23.32
N TRP A 180 -4.57 -3.22 -23.66
CA TRP A 180 -4.75 -2.07 -22.75
C TRP A 180 -5.97 -2.29 -21.85
N GLN A 181 -6.11 -1.53 -20.76
CA GLN A 181 -7.19 -1.72 -19.78
C GLN A 181 -7.23 -3.12 -19.18
N SER A 182 -6.06 -3.75 -19.12
CA SER A 182 -5.89 -5.13 -18.70
C SER A 182 -4.91 -5.21 -17.54
N PHE A 183 -5.27 -6.02 -16.55
CA PHE A 183 -4.39 -6.40 -15.44
C PHE A 183 -3.05 -6.97 -15.94
N GLY A 184 -3.07 -7.67 -17.08
CA GLY A 184 -1.87 -8.25 -17.70
C GLY A 184 -0.80 -7.24 -18.14
N ARG A 185 -1.09 -5.93 -18.16
CA ARG A 185 -0.07 -4.89 -18.41
C ARG A 185 1.03 -4.88 -17.35
N LYS A 186 0.77 -5.41 -16.15
CA LYS A 186 1.79 -5.60 -15.10
C LYS A 186 3.00 -6.41 -15.58
N ASN A 187 2.80 -7.30 -16.57
CA ASN A 187 3.89 -8.05 -17.22
C ASN A 187 5.01 -7.17 -17.77
N VAL A 188 4.69 -5.95 -18.25
CA VAL A 188 5.68 -4.99 -18.75
C VAL A 188 6.62 -4.54 -17.62
N GLY A 189 6.07 -4.33 -16.42
CA GLY A 189 6.84 -3.96 -15.23
C GLY A 189 7.78 -5.07 -14.76
N TYR A 190 7.34 -6.34 -14.82
CA TYR A 190 8.23 -7.47 -14.55
C TYR A 190 9.40 -7.52 -15.53
N LEU A 191 9.12 -7.41 -16.83
CA LEU A 191 10.15 -7.41 -17.86
C LEU A 191 11.14 -6.26 -17.66
N TYR A 192 10.65 -5.07 -17.35
CA TYR A 192 11.48 -3.90 -17.06
C TYR A 192 12.38 -4.12 -15.84
N ALA A 193 11.84 -4.64 -14.74
CA ALA A 193 12.61 -4.94 -13.53
C ALA A 193 13.71 -5.99 -13.80
N ILE A 194 13.37 -7.07 -14.52
CA ILE A 194 14.33 -8.11 -14.92
C ILE A 194 15.46 -7.51 -15.77
N ALA A 195 15.11 -6.63 -16.70
CA ALA A 195 16.08 -5.95 -17.56
C ALA A 195 17.06 -5.05 -16.82
N HIS A 196 16.66 -4.54 -15.66
CA HIS A 196 17.49 -3.68 -14.83
C HIS A 196 18.10 -4.40 -13.62
N GLY A 197 18.28 -5.72 -13.72
CA GLY A 197 19.07 -6.48 -12.75
C GLY A 197 18.32 -6.90 -11.49
N ALA A 198 16.99 -7.02 -11.56
CA ALA A 198 16.22 -7.57 -10.45
C ALA A 198 16.75 -8.96 -10.02
N HIS A 199 16.95 -9.11 -8.71
CA HIS A 199 17.16 -10.40 -8.05
C HIS A 199 15.88 -10.86 -7.35
N VAL A 200 15.12 -9.90 -6.85
CA VAL A 200 13.84 -10.09 -6.19
C VAL A 200 12.85 -9.06 -6.71
N ILE A 201 11.64 -9.53 -7.03
CA ILE A 201 10.50 -8.71 -7.41
C ILE A 201 9.42 -8.82 -6.33
N TRP A 202 9.02 -7.69 -5.76
CA TRP A 202 7.82 -7.54 -4.92
C TRP A 202 6.65 -7.18 -5.84
N ASP A 203 5.77 -8.15 -6.03
CA ASP A 203 4.55 -8.05 -6.81
C ASP A 203 3.41 -7.58 -5.89
N PHE A 204 2.92 -6.36 -6.13
CA PHE A 204 1.90 -5.73 -5.28
C PHE A 204 1.05 -4.73 -6.04
N ASP A 205 -0.07 -4.35 -5.44
CA ASP A 205 -0.98 -3.32 -5.94
C ASP A 205 -0.92 -2.06 -5.07
N ASP A 206 -1.51 -0.97 -5.57
CA ASP A 206 -1.52 0.32 -4.89
C ASP A 206 -2.40 0.34 -3.62
N ASP A 207 -3.11 -0.74 -3.29
CA ASP A 207 -3.85 -0.94 -2.04
C ASP A 207 -3.12 -1.84 -1.02
N ASN A 208 -1.94 -2.39 -1.35
CA ASN A 208 -1.16 -3.25 -0.43
C ASN A 208 -0.13 -2.44 0.36
N MET A 209 -0.54 -1.92 1.53
CA MET A 209 0.35 -1.10 2.34
C MET A 209 1.21 -1.96 3.28
N LEU A 210 2.54 -1.90 3.15
CA LEU A 210 3.46 -2.63 4.05
C LEU A 210 3.22 -2.27 5.52
N LYS A 211 2.94 -3.25 6.39
CA LYS A 211 2.68 -3.00 7.82
C LYS A 211 3.83 -2.37 8.55
N PHE A 212 5.05 -2.72 8.15
CA PHE A 212 6.27 -2.10 8.64
C PHE A 212 7.00 -1.54 7.42
N TRP A 213 7.41 -0.27 7.43
CA TRP A 213 8.22 0.34 6.36
C TRP A 213 9.51 0.99 6.88
N ILE A 214 9.73 0.98 8.18
CA ILE A 214 10.93 1.51 8.82
C ILE A 214 11.82 0.36 9.27
N GLU A 215 13.09 0.45 8.87
CA GLU A 215 14.11 -0.52 9.29
C GLU A 215 14.19 -0.59 10.82
N GLY A 216 14.17 -1.81 11.37
CA GLY A 216 14.18 -2.06 12.81
C GLY A 216 12.82 -1.89 13.51
N ALA A 217 11.78 -1.40 12.84
CA ALA A 217 10.43 -1.32 13.40
C ALA A 217 9.71 -2.68 13.42
N SER A 218 10.15 -3.65 12.62
CA SER A 218 9.60 -5.00 12.71
C SER A 218 9.96 -5.65 14.06
N PRO A 219 9.01 -6.31 14.75
CA PRO A 219 9.27 -7.01 16.01
C PRO A 219 10.35 -8.10 15.84
N SER A 220 10.45 -8.66 14.65
CA SER A 220 11.49 -9.61 14.27
C SER A 220 12.06 -9.19 12.93
N ASP A 221 13.37 -8.99 12.90
CA ASP A 221 14.08 -8.65 11.68
C ASP A 221 13.77 -9.72 10.60
N ARG A 222 13.52 -10.98 10.97
CA ARG A 222 13.22 -12.11 10.09
C ARG A 222 12.05 -11.90 9.10
N LEU A 223 11.06 -11.07 9.44
CA LEU A 223 9.90 -10.80 8.58
C LEU A 223 9.98 -9.45 7.86
N TRP A 224 11.11 -8.77 7.97
CA TRP A 224 11.39 -7.56 7.25
C TRP A 224 11.60 -7.88 5.76
N VAL A 225 10.88 -7.19 4.88
CA VAL A 225 10.89 -7.48 3.43
C VAL A 225 12.30 -7.40 2.82
N GLU A 226 13.19 -6.59 3.39
CA GLU A 226 14.58 -6.51 2.95
C GLU A 226 15.40 -7.77 3.25
N ASN A 227 15.00 -8.62 4.20
CA ASN A 227 15.77 -9.82 4.54
C ASN A 227 15.61 -10.95 3.52
N PHE A 228 14.61 -10.88 2.64
CA PHE A 228 14.40 -11.87 1.58
C PHE A 228 15.23 -11.60 0.32
N SER A 229 15.99 -10.53 0.29
CA SER A 229 16.44 -9.95 -0.98
C SER A 229 17.77 -10.44 -1.55
N ASP A 230 18.66 -10.98 -0.71
CA ASP A 230 20.05 -11.21 -1.11
C ASP A 230 20.44 -12.69 -1.22
N LEU A 231 19.56 -13.65 -0.86
CA LEU A 231 19.88 -15.10 -0.77
C LEU A 231 21.28 -15.38 -0.19
N LYS A 232 21.77 -14.46 0.65
CA LYS A 232 23.03 -14.57 1.36
C LYS A 232 22.72 -15.34 2.62
N LEU A 233 23.08 -16.62 2.53
CA LEU A 233 23.06 -17.67 3.54
C LEU A 233 23.09 -17.18 4.99
N ASP A 234 24.00 -16.26 5.30
CA ASP A 234 24.27 -15.68 6.61
C ASP A 234 23.08 -15.01 7.30
N LYS A 235 22.06 -14.49 6.58
CA LYS A 235 20.85 -13.94 7.20
C LYS A 235 19.68 -14.93 7.29
N PHE A 236 19.63 -15.93 6.40
CA PHE A 236 18.52 -16.90 6.33
C PHE A 236 18.64 -18.04 7.36
N TYR A 237 19.84 -18.35 7.88
CA TYR A 237 20.08 -19.39 8.91
C TYR A 237 19.29 -19.21 10.21
N SER A 238 18.67 -18.04 10.42
CA SER A 238 17.83 -17.80 11.59
C SER A 238 16.33 -18.03 11.35
N ILE A 239 15.87 -18.26 10.11
CA ILE A 239 14.45 -18.44 9.80
C ILE A 239 14.13 -19.94 9.77
N PRO A 240 13.34 -20.45 10.73
CA PRO A 240 12.98 -21.86 10.71
C PRO A 240 11.99 -22.12 9.56
N LEU A 241 12.19 -23.22 8.83
CA LEU A 241 11.39 -23.60 7.67
C LEU A 241 10.58 -24.86 7.98
N SER A 242 9.39 -24.95 7.41
CA SER A 242 8.61 -26.19 7.41
C SER A 242 8.25 -26.57 5.99
N LEU A 243 8.29 -27.86 5.71
CA LEU A 243 7.83 -28.43 4.46
C LEU A 243 6.44 -29.02 4.69
N VAL A 244 5.48 -28.53 3.94
CA VAL A 244 4.12 -29.09 3.84
C VAL A 244 4.20 -30.30 2.94
N THR A 245 3.91 -31.48 3.48
CA THR A 245 3.91 -32.76 2.75
C THR A 245 2.56 -33.43 2.84
N SER A 246 2.23 -34.30 1.88
CA SER A 246 1.04 -35.14 1.97
C SER A 246 1.22 -36.18 3.08
N GLY A 247 0.22 -36.30 3.96
CA GLY A 247 0.20 -37.26 5.07
C GLY A 247 -0.06 -38.71 4.64
N LEU A 248 -0.43 -38.95 3.37
CA LEU A 248 -0.61 -40.28 2.81
C LEU A 248 0.75 -40.94 2.55
N SER A 249 1.01 -42.06 3.24
CA SER A 249 2.12 -42.95 2.93
C SER A 249 1.96 -43.48 1.51
N SER A 250 2.92 -43.17 0.64
CA SER A 250 3.23 -43.81 -0.65
C SER A 250 2.09 -44.57 -1.39
N ALA A 251 1.80 -44.13 -2.62
CA ALA A 251 1.15 -44.90 -3.69
C ALA A 251 -0.39 -44.84 -3.87
N SER A 252 -1.03 -43.70 -3.63
CA SER A 252 -2.22 -43.34 -4.42
C SER A 252 -1.80 -42.44 -5.58
N THR A 253 -1.27 -43.06 -6.64
CA THR A 253 -1.04 -42.41 -7.93
C THR A 253 -2.34 -41.82 -8.46
N GLY A 254 -2.38 -40.50 -8.69
CA GLY A 254 -3.36 -39.89 -9.61
C GLY A 254 -4.27 -38.79 -9.09
N SER A 255 -4.09 -38.21 -7.89
CA SER A 255 -4.85 -37.03 -7.49
C SER A 255 -3.98 -35.92 -6.90
N ALA A 256 -4.00 -34.76 -7.55
CA ALA A 256 -3.34 -33.54 -7.12
C ALA A 256 -3.67 -33.19 -5.66
N GLN A 257 -2.65 -32.88 -4.86
CA GLN A 257 -2.81 -32.57 -3.44
C GLN A 257 -2.96 -31.06 -3.26
N LEU A 258 -4.15 -30.60 -2.87
CA LEU A 258 -4.45 -29.18 -2.66
C LEU A 258 -4.39 -28.82 -1.18
N PHE A 259 -3.56 -27.83 -0.85
CA PHE A 259 -3.35 -27.36 0.50
C PHE A 259 -3.94 -25.96 0.71
N ASN A 260 -4.76 -25.79 1.74
CA ASN A 260 -5.28 -24.49 2.16
C ASN A 260 -4.43 -23.92 3.31
N PRO A 261 -3.64 -22.87 3.06
CA PRO A 261 -2.73 -22.32 4.07
C PRO A 261 -3.43 -21.42 5.10
N TYR A 262 -4.60 -20.86 4.79
CA TYR A 262 -5.23 -19.83 5.62
C TYR A 262 -5.55 -20.28 7.06
N PRO A 263 -6.13 -21.48 7.30
CA PRO A 263 -6.41 -21.95 8.65
C PRO A 263 -5.17 -22.01 9.55
N ILE A 264 -4.07 -22.58 9.06
CA ILE A 264 -2.84 -22.71 9.86
C ILE A 264 -2.10 -21.38 10.01
N LEU A 265 -2.32 -20.43 9.10
CA LEU A 265 -1.76 -19.08 9.14
C LEU A 265 -2.58 -18.10 10.00
N GLY A 266 -3.59 -18.59 10.73
CA GLY A 266 -4.33 -17.81 11.71
C GLY A 266 -5.61 -17.17 11.21
N ALA A 267 -6.21 -17.66 10.12
CA ALA A 267 -7.53 -17.21 9.68
C ALA A 267 -8.58 -17.33 10.81
N PRO A 268 -9.63 -16.49 10.82
CA PRO A 268 -10.64 -16.47 11.90
C PRO A 268 -11.48 -17.75 11.99
N SER A 269 -11.46 -18.58 10.94
CA SER A 269 -12.24 -19.81 10.80
C SER A 269 -11.43 -20.85 10.04
N ASN A 270 -11.65 -22.14 10.37
CA ASN A 270 -11.10 -23.26 9.61
C ASN A 270 -11.71 -23.38 8.20
N ILE A 271 -12.80 -22.65 7.93
CA ILE A 271 -13.48 -22.55 6.64
C ILE A 271 -13.17 -21.17 6.04
N CYS A 272 -11.89 -20.86 5.91
CA CYS A 272 -11.35 -19.68 5.26
C CYS A 272 -10.29 -20.12 4.25
N TRP A 273 -10.31 -19.59 3.03
CA TRP A 273 -9.48 -20.08 1.94
C TRP A 273 -9.02 -18.94 1.02
N PRO A 274 -7.83 -19.06 0.40
CA PRO A 274 -7.36 -18.11 -0.59
C PRO A 274 -8.23 -18.12 -1.85
N ARG A 275 -8.29 -16.99 -2.55
CA ARG A 275 -9.02 -16.87 -3.82
C ARG A 275 -8.59 -17.96 -4.81
N GLY A 276 -9.58 -18.65 -5.36
CA GLY A 276 -9.41 -19.75 -6.30
C GLY A 276 -8.96 -21.08 -5.71
N PHE A 277 -8.98 -21.23 -4.38
CA PHE A 277 -8.95 -22.56 -3.79
C PHE A 277 -10.22 -23.35 -4.19
N PRO A 278 -10.14 -24.62 -4.63
CA PRO A 278 -11.31 -25.33 -5.13
C PRO A 278 -12.45 -25.48 -4.12
N LEU A 279 -13.65 -25.02 -4.50
CA LEU A 279 -14.85 -25.04 -3.64
C LEU A 279 -15.25 -26.44 -3.17
N THR A 280 -14.87 -27.50 -3.90
CA THR A 280 -15.10 -28.89 -3.52
C THR A 280 -14.31 -29.32 -2.28
N LEU A 281 -13.32 -28.53 -1.86
CA LEU A 281 -12.39 -28.86 -0.77
C LEU A 281 -12.48 -27.91 0.43
N ILE A 282 -13.17 -26.76 0.33
CA ILE A 282 -13.22 -25.73 1.40
C ILE A 282 -13.81 -26.23 2.73
N ARG A 283 -14.64 -27.28 2.70
CA ARG A 283 -15.24 -27.91 3.89
C ARG A 283 -14.46 -29.11 4.42
N LYS A 284 -13.47 -29.60 3.67
CA LYS A 284 -12.58 -30.67 4.13
C LYS A 284 -11.57 -30.01 5.04
N SER A 285 -11.62 -30.31 6.34
CA SER A 285 -10.68 -29.70 7.29
C SER A 285 -9.26 -30.15 6.97
N SER A 286 -8.31 -29.20 6.94
CA SER A 286 -6.87 -29.49 6.87
C SER A 286 -6.42 -30.47 7.96
N ASP A 287 -7.10 -30.45 9.12
CA ASP A 287 -6.83 -31.28 10.29
C ASP A 287 -7.35 -32.73 10.19
N GLN A 288 -8.06 -33.10 9.11
CA GLN A 288 -8.41 -34.50 8.84
C GLN A 288 -7.21 -35.25 8.21
N GLY A 289 -6.06 -35.29 8.89
CA GLY A 289 -4.95 -36.22 8.61
C GLY A 289 -4.31 -36.23 7.21
N HIS A 290 -4.68 -35.32 6.30
CA HIS A 290 -4.26 -35.36 4.89
C HIS A 290 -2.90 -34.69 4.62
N PHE A 291 -2.47 -33.76 5.47
CA PHE A 291 -1.18 -33.05 5.33
C PHE A 291 -0.40 -33.08 6.64
N LYS A 292 0.93 -33.18 6.53
CA LYS A 292 1.87 -33.15 7.66
C LYS A 292 2.87 -32.01 7.46
N LEU A 293 3.04 -31.20 8.49
CA LEU A 293 4.11 -30.21 8.58
C LEU A 293 5.36 -30.90 9.13
N ASN A 294 6.39 -31.02 8.29
CA ASN A 294 7.68 -31.54 8.69
C ASN A 294 8.68 -30.39 8.80
N LEU A 295 9.45 -30.34 9.89
CA LEU A 295 10.56 -29.39 9.99
C LEU A 295 11.64 -29.78 8.98
N VAL A 296 12.17 -28.80 8.26
CA VAL A 296 13.26 -29.04 7.31
C VAL A 296 14.57 -29.01 8.09
N GLU A 297 15.10 -30.19 8.42
CA GLU A 297 16.44 -30.34 9.02
C GLU A 297 17.55 -30.48 7.95
N GLU A 298 17.20 -30.90 6.72
CA GLU A 298 18.18 -31.09 5.65
C GLU A 298 18.73 -29.77 5.08
N ASN A 299 20.05 -29.74 4.94
CA ASN A 299 20.89 -28.75 4.24
C ASN A 299 20.17 -27.45 3.84
N ILE A 300 19.91 -26.60 4.84
CA ILE A 300 19.14 -25.34 4.75
C ILE A 300 19.57 -24.49 3.54
N GLU A 301 20.86 -24.52 3.20
CA GLU A 301 21.45 -23.83 2.06
C GLU A 301 20.83 -24.21 0.72
N LYS A 302 20.67 -25.52 0.46
CA LYS A 302 20.06 -26.02 -0.77
C LYS A 302 18.58 -25.66 -0.83
N THR A 303 17.89 -25.72 0.31
CA THR A 303 16.47 -25.42 0.41
C THR A 303 16.18 -23.94 0.15
N VAL A 304 16.97 -23.02 0.73
CA VAL A 304 16.80 -21.57 0.57
C VAL A 304 17.09 -21.11 -0.86
N ASN A 305 18.12 -21.66 -1.50
CA ASN A 305 18.46 -21.35 -2.90
C ASN A 305 17.39 -21.83 -3.90
N ASN A 306 16.53 -22.76 -3.49
CA ASN A 306 15.47 -23.32 -4.30
C ASN A 306 14.11 -22.62 -4.07
N ILE A 307 14.02 -21.62 -3.19
CA ILE A 307 12.79 -20.85 -3.03
C ILE A 307 12.59 -19.95 -4.27
N GLY A 308 11.47 -20.14 -4.95
CA GLY A 308 11.10 -19.36 -6.15
C GLY A 308 10.08 -18.27 -5.88
N VAL A 309 9.12 -18.52 -4.99
CA VAL A 309 8.07 -17.56 -4.64
C VAL A 309 7.77 -17.63 -3.15
N LEU A 310 7.60 -16.47 -2.51
CA LEU A 310 7.06 -16.35 -1.15
C LEU A 310 5.84 -15.42 -1.16
N GLN A 311 4.67 -15.98 -0.91
CA GLN A 311 3.43 -15.22 -0.76
C GLN A 311 3.28 -14.75 0.69
N SER A 312 2.99 -13.46 0.89
CA SER A 312 2.49 -12.98 2.18
C SER A 312 0.96 -12.94 2.22
N LEU A 313 0.43 -12.86 3.43
CA LEU A 313 -0.98 -12.57 3.66
C LEU A 313 -1.20 -11.05 3.69
N ALA A 314 -2.46 -10.66 3.54
CA ALA A 314 -2.91 -9.28 3.74
C ALA A 314 -3.94 -9.23 4.87
N ASP A 315 -3.78 -8.33 5.83
CA ASP A 315 -4.79 -8.05 6.85
C ASP A 315 -5.83 -7.03 6.35
N HIS A 316 -6.93 -6.90 7.11
CA HIS A 316 -8.07 -6.02 6.85
C HIS A 316 -8.95 -6.52 5.70
N GLU A 317 -8.51 -6.40 4.44
CA GLU A 317 -9.25 -6.92 3.27
C GLU A 317 -8.51 -8.08 2.55
N PRO A 318 -8.24 -9.23 3.20
CA PRO A 318 -7.47 -10.33 2.65
C PRO A 318 -7.92 -10.80 1.26
N ASP A 319 -7.03 -11.45 0.52
CA ASP A 319 -7.38 -12.07 -0.75
C ASP A 319 -8.16 -13.37 -0.58
N VAL A 320 -9.46 -13.20 -0.38
CA VAL A 320 -10.51 -14.22 -0.39
C VAL A 320 -11.44 -13.96 -1.58
N ASP A 321 -12.05 -15.02 -2.10
CA ASP A 321 -12.98 -14.91 -3.22
C ASP A 321 -14.28 -14.19 -2.85
N ALA A 322 -15.02 -13.77 -3.88
CA ALA A 322 -16.28 -13.07 -3.74
C ALA A 322 -17.33 -13.89 -2.97
N LEU A 323 -17.34 -15.22 -3.11
CA LEU A 323 -18.25 -16.10 -2.39
C LEU A 323 -17.99 -16.05 -0.87
N TYR A 324 -16.74 -16.09 -0.43
CA TYR A 324 -16.38 -15.90 0.96
C TYR A 324 -16.81 -14.52 1.46
N ARG A 325 -16.52 -13.45 0.70
CA ARG A 325 -16.90 -12.06 1.06
C ARG A 325 -18.41 -11.91 1.24
N LEU A 326 -19.20 -12.53 0.36
CA LEU A 326 -20.66 -12.50 0.41
C LEU A 326 -21.25 -13.33 1.56
N THR A 327 -20.52 -14.33 2.08
CA THR A 327 -21.08 -15.30 3.05
C THR A 327 -20.49 -15.20 4.45
N GLN A 328 -19.18 -15.01 4.59
CA GLN A 328 -18.47 -14.91 5.87
C GLN A 328 -18.09 -13.46 6.21
N GLY A 329 -17.93 -12.61 5.19
CA GLY A 329 -17.62 -11.19 5.34
C GLY A 329 -16.13 -10.87 5.51
N THR A 330 -15.80 -9.64 5.13
CA THR A 330 -14.56 -8.91 5.44
C THR A 330 -14.98 -7.57 6.10
N PRO A 331 -14.12 -6.88 6.87
CA PRO A 331 -12.70 -7.13 7.08
C PRO A 331 -12.37 -8.20 8.14
N PHE A 332 -11.17 -8.79 8.07
CA PHE A 332 -10.60 -9.59 9.16
C PHE A 332 -9.06 -9.56 9.18
N THR A 333 -8.47 -10.00 10.29
CA THR A 333 -7.02 -10.07 10.49
C THR A 333 -6.60 -11.49 10.83
N PHE A 334 -5.46 -11.94 10.31
CA PHE A 334 -4.90 -13.25 10.66
C PHE A 334 -4.36 -13.20 12.09
N LYS A 335 -4.94 -14.02 12.97
CA LYS A 335 -4.56 -14.11 14.38
C LYS A 335 -3.14 -14.59 14.52
N ARG A 336 -2.41 -13.94 15.43
CA ARG A 336 -1.11 -14.44 15.86
C ARG A 336 -1.31 -15.76 16.62
N PRO A 337 -0.42 -16.73 16.41
CA PRO A 337 -0.29 -17.87 17.31
C PRO A 337 0.00 -17.39 18.75
N ALA A 338 -0.51 -18.11 19.75
CA ALA A 338 -0.40 -17.71 21.16
C ALA A 338 1.07 -17.51 21.61
N LYS A 339 1.28 -16.60 22.56
CA LYS A 339 2.61 -16.26 23.11
C LYS A 339 3.31 -17.54 23.60
N GLY A 340 4.39 -17.96 22.91
CA GLY A 340 5.16 -19.17 23.24
C GLY A 340 5.08 -20.33 22.24
N SER A 341 4.18 -20.32 21.25
CA SER A 341 4.27 -21.28 20.13
C SER A 341 5.25 -20.75 19.08
N ASP A 342 6.31 -21.48 18.79
CA ASP A 342 7.35 -21.08 17.83
C ASP A 342 6.92 -21.32 16.37
N THR A 343 5.75 -20.79 15.99
CA THR A 343 5.18 -20.85 14.64
C THR A 343 5.62 -19.65 13.79
N LYS A 344 6.92 -19.36 13.83
CA LYS A 344 7.60 -18.37 12.98
C LYS A 344 8.08 -19.00 11.65
N LEU A 345 7.45 -20.10 11.25
CA LEU A 345 7.91 -20.96 10.17
C LEU A 345 7.44 -20.44 8.81
N ILE A 346 8.36 -20.30 7.86
CA ILE A 346 7.93 -20.22 6.46
C ILE A 346 7.44 -21.61 6.04
N HIS A 347 6.24 -21.68 5.49
CA HIS A 347 5.63 -22.94 5.05
C HIS A 347 5.90 -23.13 3.55
N LEU A 348 6.83 -24.02 3.21
CA LEU A 348 7.18 -24.39 1.85
C LEU A 348 6.30 -25.56 1.39
N LEU A 349 5.85 -25.55 0.13
CA LEU A 349 5.09 -26.66 -0.45
C LEU A 349 6.04 -27.70 -1.03
N SER A 350 5.83 -28.98 -0.70
CA SER A 350 6.56 -30.08 -1.34
C SER A 350 6.10 -30.28 -2.79
N LYS A 351 6.92 -30.95 -3.60
CA LYS A 351 6.57 -31.35 -4.97
C LYS A 351 5.22 -32.08 -5.02
N GLY A 352 4.32 -31.64 -5.90
CA GLY A 352 2.97 -32.21 -6.05
C GLY A 352 1.92 -31.68 -5.06
N VAL A 353 2.28 -30.74 -4.18
CA VAL A 353 1.33 -30.00 -3.34
C VAL A 353 1.08 -28.63 -3.96
N TYR A 354 -0.20 -28.30 -4.16
CA TYR A 354 -0.63 -27.07 -4.80
C TYR A 354 -1.40 -26.17 -3.84
N SER A 355 -1.19 -24.87 -3.93
CA SER A 355 -1.98 -23.84 -3.25
C SER A 355 -1.99 -22.56 -4.07
N PRO A 356 -3.13 -21.88 -4.25
CA PRO A 356 -3.15 -20.67 -5.06
C PRO A 356 -2.38 -19.55 -4.35
N PHE A 357 -1.64 -18.77 -5.13
CA PHE A 357 -1.05 -17.51 -4.69
C PHE A 357 -1.40 -16.41 -5.70
N ASN A 358 -1.44 -15.15 -5.28
CA ASN A 358 -1.94 -14.05 -6.10
C ASN A 358 -0.79 -13.16 -6.58
N ALA A 359 -1.10 -12.01 -7.19
CA ALA A 359 -0.13 -11.01 -7.60
C ALA A 359 -0.12 -9.80 -6.64
N GLN A 360 -0.35 -10.07 -5.35
CA GLN A 360 -0.49 -9.10 -4.27
C GLN A 360 0.35 -9.53 -3.06
N ALA A 361 1.29 -8.71 -2.62
CA ALA A 361 2.19 -9.03 -1.51
C ALA A 361 2.99 -10.35 -1.72
N THR A 362 3.46 -10.55 -2.95
CA THR A 362 4.16 -11.76 -3.39
C THR A 362 5.61 -11.43 -3.75
N LEU A 363 6.56 -12.14 -3.16
CA LEU A 363 7.97 -12.07 -3.52
C LEU A 363 8.28 -13.13 -4.56
N HIS A 364 8.81 -12.71 -5.70
CA HIS A 364 9.36 -13.59 -6.73
C HIS A 364 10.88 -13.50 -6.73
N PHE A 365 11.54 -14.65 -6.83
CA PHE A 365 12.99 -14.78 -6.89
C PHE A 365 13.45 -15.06 -8.31
N ARG A 366 14.71 -14.72 -8.59
CA ARG A 366 15.30 -14.78 -9.93
C ARG A 366 15.14 -16.12 -10.66
N ASN A 367 15.19 -17.23 -9.93
CA ASN A 367 15.00 -18.60 -10.43
C ASN A 367 13.55 -18.89 -10.89
N ALA A 368 12.56 -18.10 -10.47
CA ALA A 368 11.15 -18.25 -10.83
C ALA A 368 10.63 -17.20 -11.82
N PHE A 369 11.46 -16.22 -12.23
CA PHE A 369 11.01 -15.09 -13.05
C PHE A 369 10.40 -15.49 -14.40
N LEU A 370 10.82 -16.61 -15.00
CA LEU A 370 10.24 -17.07 -16.26
C LEU A 370 8.73 -17.36 -16.12
N ALA A 371 8.27 -17.75 -14.93
CA ALA A 371 6.88 -18.07 -14.62
C ALA A 371 6.05 -16.85 -14.13
N LEU A 372 6.55 -15.62 -14.29
CA LEU A 372 5.83 -14.39 -13.89
C LEU A 372 4.67 -14.01 -14.80
N TYR A 373 4.63 -14.53 -16.04
CA TYR A 373 3.64 -14.11 -17.04
C TYR A 373 2.20 -14.29 -16.54
N LEU A 374 1.46 -13.18 -16.51
CA LEU A 374 0.04 -13.11 -16.20
C LEU A 374 -0.79 -13.29 -17.49
N PRO A 375 -1.61 -14.36 -17.60
CA PRO A 375 -2.50 -14.58 -18.73
C PRO A 375 -3.50 -13.44 -18.95
N VAL A 376 -3.75 -13.06 -20.19
CA VAL A 376 -4.57 -11.88 -20.52
C VAL A 376 -5.91 -12.23 -21.19
N THR A 377 -6.12 -13.49 -21.55
CA THR A 377 -7.38 -13.95 -22.17
C THR A 377 -8.43 -14.32 -21.13
N VAL A 378 -8.06 -14.30 -19.86
CA VAL A 378 -8.93 -14.55 -18.71
C VAL A 378 -9.18 -13.26 -17.93
N PRO A 379 -10.26 -13.15 -17.14
CA PRO A 379 -10.46 -12.00 -16.26
C PRO A 379 -9.27 -11.79 -15.33
N GLY A 380 -8.94 -10.53 -15.01
CA GLY A 380 -7.77 -10.21 -14.16
C GLY A 380 -7.77 -10.92 -12.80
N ARG A 381 -8.95 -11.16 -12.21
CA ARG A 381 -9.12 -11.89 -10.95
C ARG A 381 -8.85 -13.40 -11.05
N VAL A 382 -8.79 -13.94 -12.26
CA VAL A 382 -8.45 -15.33 -12.61
C VAL A 382 -6.97 -15.44 -12.99
N SER A 383 -6.46 -14.44 -13.71
CA SER A 383 -5.11 -14.41 -14.29
C SER A 383 -4.01 -14.78 -13.30
N ASP A 384 -3.92 -14.05 -12.18
CA ASP A 384 -2.86 -14.25 -11.19
C ASP A 384 -2.92 -15.60 -10.49
N ILE A 385 -4.14 -16.09 -10.21
CA ILE A 385 -4.39 -17.39 -9.60
C ILE A 385 -4.05 -18.54 -10.54
N TRP A 386 -4.47 -18.50 -11.81
CA TRP A 386 -4.12 -19.57 -12.74
C TRP A 386 -2.63 -19.59 -13.09
N ARG A 387 -2.01 -18.41 -13.26
CA ARG A 387 -0.55 -18.27 -13.33
C ARG A 387 0.14 -18.93 -12.14
N SER A 388 -0.45 -18.87 -10.95
CA SER A 388 0.10 -19.50 -9.74
C SER A 388 0.17 -21.03 -9.84
N TYR A 389 -0.87 -21.67 -10.39
CA TYR A 389 -0.90 -23.13 -10.55
C TYR A 389 0.01 -23.59 -11.69
N LEU A 390 0.03 -22.87 -12.82
CA LEU A 390 0.94 -23.12 -13.93
C LEU A 390 2.40 -23.01 -13.48
N ALA A 391 2.74 -21.97 -12.72
CA ALA A 391 4.06 -21.78 -12.13
C ALA A 391 4.43 -22.94 -11.19
N GLN A 392 3.52 -23.38 -10.30
CA GLN A 392 3.76 -24.53 -9.41
C GLN A 392 4.08 -25.81 -10.19
N ALA A 393 3.32 -26.10 -11.24
CA ALA A 393 3.55 -27.28 -12.07
C ALA A 393 4.94 -27.24 -12.73
N LEU A 394 5.28 -26.13 -13.38
CA LEU A 394 6.55 -25.94 -14.08
C LEU A 394 7.76 -25.94 -13.13
N LEU A 395 7.73 -25.09 -12.11
CA LEU A 395 8.87 -24.86 -11.20
C LEU A 395 9.22 -26.11 -10.38
N SER A 396 8.21 -26.92 -10.04
CA SER A 396 8.41 -28.18 -9.31
C SER A 396 9.19 -29.25 -10.10
N LEU A 397 9.26 -29.14 -11.44
CA LEU A 397 10.11 -30.01 -12.26
C LEU A 397 11.60 -29.75 -12.00
N HIS A 398 11.96 -28.53 -11.58
CA HIS A 398 13.33 -28.11 -11.27
C HIS A 398 13.59 -27.95 -9.77
N ASN A 399 12.77 -28.58 -8.92
CA ASN A 399 12.85 -28.49 -7.45
C ASN A 399 12.76 -27.06 -6.89
N ILE A 400 12.19 -26.12 -7.65
CA ILE A 400 11.96 -24.76 -7.19
C ILE A 400 10.63 -24.77 -6.41
N THR A 401 10.66 -24.32 -5.16
CA THR A 401 9.53 -24.39 -4.23
C THR A 401 8.86 -23.03 -4.05
N ILE A 402 7.61 -23.09 -3.63
CA ILE A 402 6.80 -21.92 -3.30
C ILE A 402 6.45 -22.03 -1.83
N GLY A 403 6.34 -20.90 -1.15
CA GLY A 403 5.96 -20.88 0.25
C GLY A 403 5.12 -19.69 0.66
N PHE A 404 4.61 -19.79 1.89
CA PHE A 404 3.82 -18.76 2.53
C PHE A 404 4.56 -18.23 3.76
N LEU A 405 4.58 -16.91 3.89
CA LEU A 405 5.08 -16.27 5.10
C LEU A 405 4.14 -16.57 6.28
N PRO A 406 4.67 -16.78 7.50
CA PRO A 406 3.87 -17.12 8.68
C PRO A 406 2.94 -15.99 9.13
N ARG A 407 3.11 -14.77 8.61
CA ARG A 407 2.34 -13.59 9.01
C ARG A 407 2.09 -12.64 7.84
N PRO A 408 0.97 -11.90 7.86
CA PRO A 408 0.72 -10.82 6.91
C PRO A 408 1.74 -9.70 7.08
N ILE A 409 2.38 -9.28 6.00
CA ILE A 409 3.29 -8.13 5.98
C ILE A 409 2.67 -6.88 5.37
N VAL A 410 1.42 -6.97 4.87
CA VAL A 410 0.65 -5.82 4.37
C VAL A 410 -0.71 -5.72 5.04
N ASP A 411 -1.23 -4.49 5.11
CA ASP A 411 -2.65 -4.19 5.31
C ASP A 411 -3.23 -3.82 3.93
N GLN A 412 -4.36 -4.43 3.54
CA GLN A 412 -5.01 -4.14 2.26
C GLN A 412 -6.14 -3.13 2.43
N ASP A 413 -6.01 -1.98 1.76
CA ASP A 413 -7.01 -0.90 1.78
C ASP A 413 -7.80 -0.85 0.46
N ARG A 414 -8.73 -1.81 0.30
CA ARG A 414 -9.44 -2.03 -0.95
C ARG A 414 -10.48 -0.94 -1.24
N ASN A 415 -10.67 -0.63 -2.52
CA ASN A 415 -11.80 0.18 -2.96
C ASN A 415 -13.14 -0.53 -2.78
N TYR A 416 -14.21 0.26 -2.76
CA TYR A 416 -15.57 -0.26 -2.84
C TYR A 416 -15.83 -0.89 -4.22
N HIS A 417 -16.02 -2.21 -4.26
CA HIS A 417 -16.36 -2.97 -5.46
C HIS A 417 -17.75 -3.61 -5.34
N SER A 418 -18.39 -3.89 -6.47
CA SER A 418 -19.57 -4.74 -6.50
C SER A 418 -19.16 -6.20 -6.31
N LEU A 419 -19.46 -6.77 -5.15
CA LEU A 419 -19.14 -8.18 -4.85
C LEU A 419 -19.78 -9.17 -5.86
N LEU A 420 -20.91 -8.80 -6.47
CA LEU A 420 -21.54 -9.62 -7.51
C LEU A 420 -20.79 -9.57 -8.84
N ALA A 421 -20.22 -8.42 -9.20
CA ALA A 421 -19.37 -8.32 -10.39
C ALA A 421 -18.05 -9.09 -10.18
N ASP A 422 -17.49 -9.02 -8.96
CA ASP A 422 -16.33 -9.83 -8.58
C ASP A 422 -16.65 -11.34 -8.72
N LEU A 423 -17.79 -11.80 -8.21
CA LEU A 423 -18.25 -13.19 -8.36
C LEU A 423 -18.34 -13.63 -9.83
N GLU A 424 -18.88 -12.78 -10.70
CA GLU A 424 -18.96 -13.05 -12.15
C GLU A 424 -17.58 -13.16 -12.78
N SER A 425 -16.66 -12.25 -12.44
CA SER A 425 -15.29 -12.26 -12.97
C SER A 425 -14.44 -13.42 -12.43
N GLU A 426 -14.78 -13.99 -11.28
CA GLU A 426 -14.11 -15.13 -10.66
C GLU A 426 -14.72 -16.48 -11.06
N PHE A 427 -15.76 -16.49 -11.90
CA PHE A 427 -16.58 -17.68 -12.13
C PHE A 427 -15.77 -18.93 -12.52
N ALA A 428 -14.79 -18.77 -13.40
CA ALA A 428 -13.90 -19.84 -13.84
C ALA A 428 -13.11 -20.48 -12.68
N LEU A 429 -12.75 -19.70 -11.66
CA LEU A 429 -12.06 -20.22 -10.46
C LEU A 429 -12.93 -21.24 -9.72
N TYR A 430 -14.25 -21.04 -9.71
CA TYR A 430 -15.18 -21.90 -9.00
C TYR A 430 -15.48 -23.20 -9.76
N THR A 431 -15.53 -23.12 -11.09
CA THR A 431 -15.99 -24.22 -11.95
C THR A 431 -14.87 -25.06 -12.56
N GLU A 432 -13.68 -24.49 -12.75
CA GLU A 432 -12.64 -25.09 -13.58
C GLU A 432 -11.35 -25.43 -12.85
N THR A 433 -11.05 -24.78 -11.71
CA THR A 433 -9.78 -24.96 -11.00
C THR A 433 -9.49 -26.41 -10.61
N ASN A 434 -10.51 -27.18 -10.22
CA ASN A 434 -10.31 -28.60 -9.87
C ASN A 434 -9.80 -29.41 -11.08
N ALA A 435 -10.34 -29.16 -12.27
CA ALA A 435 -9.90 -29.82 -13.50
C ALA A 435 -8.52 -29.31 -13.94
N LEU A 436 -8.25 -28.01 -13.81
CA LEU A 436 -6.94 -27.42 -14.10
C LEU A 436 -5.85 -28.09 -13.26
N VAL A 437 -6.02 -28.16 -11.95
CA VAL A 437 -5.02 -28.71 -11.03
C VAL A 437 -4.82 -30.22 -11.25
N ALA A 438 -5.88 -30.96 -11.56
CA ALA A 438 -5.78 -32.38 -11.93
C ALA A 438 -4.93 -32.57 -13.20
N PHE A 439 -5.21 -31.79 -14.25
CA PHE A 439 -4.41 -31.78 -15.47
C PHE A 439 -2.95 -31.43 -15.19
N LEU A 440 -2.69 -30.40 -14.39
CA LEU A 440 -1.34 -29.93 -14.11
C LEU A 440 -0.51 -30.96 -13.33
N ASP A 441 -1.13 -31.68 -12.40
CA ASP A 441 -0.45 -32.74 -11.65
C ASP A 441 -0.15 -33.97 -12.52
N GLU A 442 -1.09 -34.35 -13.39
CA GLU A 442 -0.88 -35.40 -14.40
C GLU A 442 0.25 -35.01 -15.36
N TRP A 443 0.18 -33.80 -15.93
CA TRP A 443 1.19 -33.26 -16.83
C TRP A 443 2.57 -33.28 -16.18
N ARG A 444 2.71 -32.72 -14.97
CA ARG A 444 3.96 -32.70 -14.19
C ARG A 444 4.49 -34.12 -13.93
N THR A 445 3.61 -35.05 -13.59
CA THR A 445 3.97 -36.44 -13.32
C THR A 445 4.50 -37.13 -14.58
N ASN A 446 3.82 -36.95 -15.71
CA ASN A 446 4.25 -37.47 -17.01
C ASN A 446 5.62 -36.91 -17.41
N LYS A 447 5.86 -35.60 -17.24
CA LYS A 447 7.18 -35.00 -17.52
C LYS A 447 8.27 -35.50 -16.58
N THR A 448 7.94 -35.70 -15.30
CA THR A 448 8.89 -36.27 -14.32
C THR A 448 9.27 -37.71 -14.71
N ILE A 449 8.30 -38.55 -15.10
CA ILE A 449 8.55 -39.94 -15.51
C ILE A 449 9.35 -40.01 -16.80
N ALA A 450 9.09 -39.11 -17.75
CA ALA A 450 9.82 -39.03 -19.00
C ALA A 450 11.27 -38.53 -18.86
N GLY A 451 11.65 -37.99 -17.71
CA GLY A 451 12.96 -37.35 -17.52
C GLY A 451 13.09 -35.99 -18.22
N ASP A 452 11.96 -35.39 -18.62
CA ASP A 452 11.94 -34.15 -19.42
C ASP A 452 12.60 -32.97 -18.68
N SER A 453 12.60 -32.95 -17.35
CA SER A 453 13.25 -31.91 -16.54
C SER A 453 14.77 -31.85 -16.72
N GLU A 454 15.41 -32.95 -17.15
CA GLU A 454 16.84 -33.01 -17.44
C GLU A 454 17.14 -32.83 -18.94
N LEU A 455 16.19 -33.22 -19.80
CA LEU A 455 16.36 -33.26 -21.25
C LEU A 455 15.92 -31.96 -21.95
N ARG A 456 14.97 -31.23 -21.38
CA ARG A 456 14.33 -30.06 -21.99
C ARG A 456 14.57 -28.80 -21.17
N SER A 457 14.52 -27.65 -21.84
CA SER A 457 14.65 -26.35 -21.18
C SER A 457 13.33 -25.94 -20.49
N LEU A 458 13.43 -25.05 -19.51
CA LEU A 458 12.26 -24.43 -18.90
C LEU A 458 11.39 -23.67 -19.92
N GLU A 459 12.02 -23.06 -20.92
CA GLU A 459 11.33 -22.33 -21.98
C GLU A 459 10.50 -23.25 -22.90
N ASP A 460 11.04 -24.41 -23.26
CA ASP A 460 10.33 -25.44 -24.03
C ASP A 460 9.14 -26.01 -23.25
N LEU A 461 9.36 -26.34 -21.97
CA LEU A 461 8.31 -26.84 -21.08
C LEU A 461 7.23 -25.80 -20.80
N LEU A 462 7.58 -24.51 -20.71
CA LEU A 462 6.62 -23.42 -20.53
C LEU A 462 5.73 -23.23 -21.76
N GLU A 463 6.30 -23.21 -22.97
CA GLU A 463 5.52 -23.12 -24.21
C GLU A 463 4.54 -24.29 -24.32
N GLU A 464 5.03 -25.53 -24.10
CA GLU A 464 4.19 -26.72 -24.15
C GLU A 464 3.06 -26.68 -23.11
N LEU A 465 3.35 -26.25 -21.87
CA LEU A 465 2.36 -26.15 -20.81
C LEU A 465 1.22 -25.20 -21.18
N TYR A 466 1.53 -24.04 -21.77
CA TYR A 466 0.52 -23.09 -22.22
C TYR A 466 -0.25 -23.59 -23.45
N ILE A 467 0.41 -24.27 -24.39
CA ILE A 467 -0.27 -24.94 -25.50
C ILE A 467 -1.28 -25.95 -24.97
N GLU A 468 -0.87 -26.82 -24.05
CA GLU A 468 -1.74 -27.87 -23.50
C GLU A 468 -2.90 -27.30 -22.67
N THR A 469 -2.68 -26.16 -22.02
CA THR A 469 -3.70 -25.42 -21.27
C THR A 469 -4.70 -24.75 -22.23
N TYR A 470 -4.21 -24.22 -23.35
CA TYR A 470 -5.04 -23.73 -24.45
C TYR A 470 -5.87 -24.86 -25.09
N GLU A 471 -5.26 -26.00 -25.40
CA GLU A 471 -5.93 -27.14 -26.03
C GLU A 471 -7.11 -27.68 -25.21
N ARG A 472 -7.05 -27.52 -23.89
CA ARG A 472 -8.10 -27.92 -22.93
C ARG A 472 -9.14 -26.83 -22.66
N GLY A 473 -9.01 -25.66 -23.27
CA GLY A 473 -10.00 -24.59 -23.21
C GLY A 473 -9.95 -23.72 -21.96
N PHE A 474 -8.87 -23.75 -21.18
CA PHE A 474 -8.71 -22.85 -20.04
C PHE A 474 -8.37 -21.43 -20.51
N ILE A 475 -7.35 -21.28 -21.36
CA ILE A 475 -6.89 -19.99 -21.91
C ILE A 475 -7.06 -19.96 -23.43
N GLU A 476 -7.10 -18.77 -24.04
CA GLU A 476 -7.21 -18.61 -25.49
C GLU A 476 -5.84 -18.53 -26.20
N ILE A 477 -5.89 -18.59 -27.53
CA ILE A 477 -4.69 -18.68 -28.39
C ILE A 477 -3.72 -17.51 -28.18
N ASP A 478 -4.24 -16.33 -27.87
CA ASP A 478 -3.42 -15.14 -27.65
C ASP A 478 -2.46 -15.33 -26.47
N ASP A 479 -2.84 -16.06 -25.41
CA ASP A 479 -1.93 -16.36 -24.30
C ASP A 479 -0.77 -17.26 -24.72
N VAL A 480 -0.98 -18.19 -25.66
CA VAL A 480 0.10 -19.00 -26.22
C VAL A 480 1.06 -18.12 -27.02
N LEU A 481 0.52 -17.24 -27.87
CA LEU A 481 1.32 -16.29 -28.65
C LEU A 481 2.08 -15.31 -27.76
N HIS A 482 1.46 -14.84 -26.67
CA HIS A 482 2.09 -13.97 -25.68
C HIS A 482 3.17 -14.69 -24.90
N ILE A 483 2.99 -15.94 -24.50
CA ILE A 483 4.06 -16.73 -23.88
C ILE A 483 5.25 -16.91 -24.82
N GLN A 484 4.99 -17.15 -26.09
CA GLN A 484 6.07 -17.23 -27.06
C GLN A 484 6.86 -15.92 -27.13
N ASN A 485 6.16 -14.78 -27.19
CA ASN A 485 6.80 -13.46 -27.19
C ASN A 485 7.45 -13.13 -25.83
N TRP A 486 6.87 -13.57 -24.71
CA TRP A 486 7.43 -13.44 -23.37
C TRP A 486 8.77 -14.16 -23.26
N ILE A 487 8.86 -15.40 -23.74
CA ILE A 487 10.10 -16.17 -23.75
C ILE A 487 11.17 -15.48 -24.61
N LEU A 488 10.81 -14.96 -25.80
CA LEU A 488 11.73 -14.18 -26.64
C LEU A 488 12.23 -12.92 -25.93
N ALA A 489 11.31 -12.14 -25.35
CA ALA A 489 11.62 -10.94 -24.61
C ALA A 489 12.53 -11.24 -23.40
N PHE A 490 12.20 -12.27 -22.63
CA PHE A 490 12.99 -12.76 -21.51
C PHE A 490 14.41 -13.15 -21.95
N GLY A 491 14.54 -13.88 -23.07
CA GLY A 491 15.82 -14.26 -23.67
C GLY A 491 16.63 -13.07 -24.17
N SER A 492 15.99 -12.05 -24.76
CA SER A 492 16.66 -10.85 -25.26
C SER A 492 17.29 -10.01 -24.14
N VAL A 493 16.56 -9.88 -23.03
CA VAL A 493 17.03 -9.20 -21.81
C VAL A 493 18.27 -9.89 -21.23
N ARG A 494 18.33 -11.23 -21.28
CA ARG A 494 19.50 -12.02 -20.85
C ARG A 494 20.74 -11.79 -21.71
N LEU A 495 20.60 -11.35 -22.97
CA LEU A 495 21.71 -11.19 -23.92
C LEU A 495 22.28 -9.76 -23.97
N ASN A 496 21.48 -8.74 -23.66
CA ASN A 496 21.93 -7.34 -23.63
C ASN A 496 22.78 -7.00 -22.38
N SER A 497 22.67 -7.76 -21.28
CA SER A 497 23.52 -7.62 -20.09
C SER A 497 25.00 -7.91 -20.36
N PHE A 498 25.33 -8.60 -21.44
CA PHE A 498 26.70 -8.96 -21.82
C PHE A 498 27.41 -7.91 -22.69
N SER A 499 26.71 -6.90 -23.24
CA SER A 499 27.31 -5.93 -24.17
C SER A 499 27.35 -4.52 -23.59
N THR A 500 28.22 -4.28 -22.60
CA THR A 500 28.56 -2.92 -22.16
C THR A 500 29.60 -2.23 -23.05
N GLU A 501 30.12 -2.88 -24.09
CA GLU A 501 30.89 -2.18 -25.12
C GLU A 501 29.97 -1.74 -26.27
N ARG A 502 29.68 -0.44 -26.32
CA ARG A 502 29.27 0.23 -27.56
C ARG A 502 30.37 0.05 -28.61
N ARG A 503 30.34 -1.05 -29.36
CA ARG A 503 31.02 -1.16 -30.65
C ARG A 503 29.98 -1.15 -31.75
N ASN A 504 29.89 0.01 -32.42
CA ASN A 504 29.37 0.13 -33.77
C ASN A 504 30.17 -0.81 -34.68
N THR A 505 29.73 -2.06 -34.85
CA THR A 505 30.16 -2.91 -35.95
C THR A 505 29.16 -4.03 -36.15
N LYS A 506 28.58 -4.07 -37.35
CA LYS A 506 27.97 -5.28 -37.94
C LYS A 506 29.03 -6.39 -37.97
N GLN A 507 29.08 -7.25 -36.95
CA GLN A 507 29.72 -8.57 -37.02
C GLN A 507 29.33 -9.39 -35.78
N TYR A 508 28.36 -10.31 -35.95
CA TYR A 508 28.00 -11.27 -34.91
C TYR A 508 28.94 -12.49 -35.00
N LYS A 509 29.67 -12.76 -33.91
CA LYS A 509 30.37 -14.03 -33.67
C LYS A 509 29.35 -15.11 -33.32
N ARG A 510 29.42 -16.23 -34.05
CA ARG A 510 28.77 -17.51 -33.70
C ARG A 510 29.19 -17.94 -32.29
N VAL A 511 28.22 -18.16 -31.42
CA VAL A 511 28.36 -19.04 -30.25
C VAL A 511 27.33 -20.16 -30.50
N ASP A 512 27.84 -21.37 -30.70
CA ASP A 512 27.09 -22.64 -30.75
C ASP A 512 25.83 -22.70 -31.65
N GLY A 513 25.99 -22.39 -32.94
CA GLY A 513 25.11 -22.93 -34.00
C GLY A 513 23.65 -22.44 -34.08
N TYR A 514 23.12 -21.73 -33.08
CA TYR A 514 21.74 -21.24 -33.07
C TYR A 514 21.67 -19.73 -33.40
N ILE A 515 21.00 -19.38 -34.49
CA ILE A 515 20.58 -18.01 -34.78
C ILE A 515 19.33 -17.75 -33.94
N ILE A 516 19.50 -17.02 -32.84
CA ILE A 516 18.37 -16.50 -32.05
C ILE A 516 18.00 -15.15 -32.68
N ASP A 517 16.79 -15.04 -33.24
CA ASP A 517 16.20 -13.75 -33.59
C ASP A 517 16.12 -12.91 -32.31
N ARG A 518 17.04 -11.95 -32.14
CA ARG A 518 17.03 -11.06 -30.98
C ARG A 518 15.91 -10.03 -31.16
N GLU A 519 14.92 -10.08 -30.28
CA GLU A 519 13.98 -8.97 -30.12
C GLU A 519 14.75 -7.76 -29.54
N ILE A 520 14.68 -6.60 -30.20
CA ILE A 520 15.38 -5.39 -29.73
C ILE A 520 14.42 -4.63 -28.81
N ILE A 521 14.54 -4.87 -27.50
CA ILE A 521 13.78 -4.14 -26.49
C ILE A 521 14.59 -2.92 -26.05
N ASN A 522 14.02 -1.73 -26.22
CA ASN A 522 14.58 -0.50 -25.67
C ASN A 522 14.22 -0.41 -24.18
N ILE A 523 15.19 -0.75 -23.32
CA ILE A 523 14.99 -0.81 -21.87
C ILE A 523 15.22 0.55 -21.18
N ASP A 524 15.84 1.52 -21.86
CA ASP A 524 16.14 2.85 -21.29
C ASP A 524 14.94 3.83 -21.34
N VAL A 525 13.72 3.32 -21.49
CA VAL A 525 12.49 4.12 -21.57
C VAL A 525 11.78 4.19 -20.22
N GLY A 526 11.05 5.27 -19.98
CA GLY A 526 10.44 5.54 -18.68
C GLY A 526 10.98 6.82 -18.09
N LYS A 527 10.10 7.56 -17.41
CA LYS A 527 10.49 8.81 -16.76
C LYS A 527 10.62 8.54 -15.27
N SER A 528 11.73 8.99 -14.68
CA SER A 528 11.77 9.17 -13.23
C SER A 528 10.63 10.10 -12.85
N ILE A 529 9.90 9.74 -11.81
CA ILE A 529 8.81 10.57 -11.32
C ILE A 529 9.39 11.89 -10.81
N ILE A 530 9.01 12.98 -11.48
CA ILE A 530 9.46 14.33 -11.14
C ILE A 530 8.62 14.81 -9.97
N VAL A 531 9.30 15.24 -8.92
CA VAL A 531 8.70 16.00 -7.83
C VAL A 531 8.55 17.43 -8.34
N SER A 532 7.32 17.86 -8.60
CA SER A 532 7.09 19.21 -9.10
C SER A 532 7.38 20.24 -8.02
N GLU A 533 8.10 21.31 -8.37
CA GLU A 533 8.08 22.54 -7.58
C GLU A 533 6.64 23.04 -7.52
N SER A 534 6.17 23.28 -6.30
CA SER A 534 4.85 23.82 -6.04
C SER A 534 4.73 25.23 -6.61
N VAL A 535 3.87 25.41 -7.61
CA VAL A 535 3.29 26.72 -7.94
C VAL A 535 2.21 26.99 -6.89
N GLU A 536 2.19 28.20 -6.32
CA GLU A 536 1.13 28.60 -5.40
C GLU A 536 -0.24 28.43 -6.09
N PRO A 537 -1.18 27.63 -5.53
CA PRO A 537 -2.46 27.39 -6.18
C PRO A 537 -3.23 28.70 -6.41
N GLU A 538 -3.91 28.81 -7.56
CA GLU A 538 -4.81 29.93 -7.86
C GLU A 538 -5.88 30.13 -6.75
N GLU A 539 -6.30 29.02 -6.13
CA GLU A 539 -7.18 28.98 -4.96
C GLU A 539 -6.61 29.75 -3.76
N CYS A 540 -5.33 29.60 -3.44
CA CYS A 540 -4.68 30.31 -2.35
C CYS A 540 -4.56 31.81 -2.63
N THR A 541 -4.24 32.16 -3.88
CA THR A 541 -4.21 33.56 -4.32
C THR A 541 -5.60 34.19 -4.17
N THR A 542 -6.64 33.43 -4.54
CA THR A 542 -8.04 33.86 -4.38
C THR A 542 -8.41 34.04 -2.91
N ILE A 543 -7.98 33.18 -1.98
CA ILE A 543 -8.26 33.31 -0.54
C ILE A 543 -7.54 34.51 0.07
N LYS A 544 -6.30 34.80 -0.36
CA LYS A 544 -5.57 36.00 0.07
C LYS A 544 -6.23 37.28 -0.46
N ASN A 545 -6.78 37.24 -1.68
CA ASN A 545 -7.36 38.40 -2.36
C ASN A 545 -8.84 38.64 -2.04
N ARG A 546 -9.62 37.57 -1.80
CA ARG A 546 -11.00 37.69 -1.28
C ARG A 546 -10.90 37.95 0.22
N ALA A 547 -11.63 38.93 0.73
CA ALA A 547 -11.78 39.18 2.17
C ALA A 547 -12.62 38.07 2.88
N THR A 548 -12.37 36.80 2.58
CA THR A 548 -12.86 35.64 3.35
C THR A 548 -12.06 35.56 4.64
N ASN A 549 -12.29 36.52 5.54
CA ASN A 549 -11.68 36.57 6.87
C ASN A 549 -12.52 35.71 7.81
N ILE A 550 -12.27 34.41 7.85
CA ILE A 550 -12.84 33.52 8.86
C ILE A 550 -12.21 33.88 10.20
N THR A 551 -13.05 34.07 11.22
CA THR A 551 -12.62 34.29 12.60
C THR A 551 -12.71 32.98 13.36
N PHE A 552 -11.55 32.42 13.68
CA PHE A 552 -11.42 31.23 14.51
C PHE A 552 -11.35 31.60 15.99
N TRP A 553 -11.92 30.77 16.85
CA TRP A 553 -11.78 30.86 18.29
C TRP A 553 -11.11 29.61 18.83
N THR A 554 -10.03 29.79 19.59
CA THR A 554 -9.34 28.67 20.25
C THR A 554 -9.20 28.91 21.75
N SER A 555 -9.44 27.86 22.51
CA SER A 555 -9.23 27.82 23.97
C SER A 555 -8.05 26.93 24.36
N ASP A 556 -7.21 26.58 23.39
CA ASP A 556 -6.05 25.71 23.58
C ASP A 556 -5.08 26.25 24.63
N LEU A 557 -4.33 25.33 25.25
CA LEU A 557 -3.38 25.67 26.33
C LEU A 557 -1.92 25.36 26.02
N HIS A 558 -1.67 24.50 25.03
CA HIS A 558 -0.32 24.14 24.65
C HIS A 558 0.31 25.29 23.86
N ASP A 559 1.60 25.54 24.04
CA ASP A 559 2.26 26.65 23.36
C ASP A 559 2.34 26.39 21.86
N GLY A 560 2.71 25.17 21.46
CA GLY A 560 2.76 24.78 20.04
C GLY A 560 1.42 24.91 19.32
N THR A 561 0.30 24.45 19.91
CA THR A 561 -0.99 24.47 19.22
C THR A 561 -1.59 25.87 19.09
N ARG A 562 -1.30 26.77 20.03
CA ARG A 562 -1.71 28.17 19.98
C ARG A 562 -0.91 29.00 18.98
N LEU A 563 0.22 28.49 18.51
CA LEU A 563 1.14 29.20 17.62
C LEU A 563 1.16 28.62 16.21
N ASP A 564 1.23 27.30 16.04
CA ASP A 564 1.48 26.65 14.75
C ASP A 564 0.40 26.93 13.69
N SER A 565 -0.73 26.21 13.74
CA SER A 565 -1.84 26.41 12.80
C SER A 565 -2.40 27.84 12.81
N PRO A 566 -2.54 28.52 13.98
CA PRO A 566 -2.95 29.92 14.00
C PRO A 566 -2.02 30.85 13.21
N SER A 567 -0.71 30.68 13.28
CA SER A 567 0.24 31.52 12.52
C SER A 567 0.16 31.24 11.02
N LEU A 568 -0.02 29.97 10.63
CA LEU A 568 -0.26 29.61 9.24
C LEU A 568 -1.51 30.30 8.70
N LEU A 569 -2.64 30.13 9.40
CA LEU A 569 -3.92 30.65 8.94
C LEU A 569 -3.95 32.18 8.98
N ALA A 570 -3.29 32.82 9.94
CA ALA A 570 -3.06 34.25 9.94
C ALA A 570 -2.29 34.72 8.69
N SER A 571 -1.30 33.94 8.22
CA SER A 571 -0.60 34.23 6.96
C SER A 571 -1.47 34.12 5.70
N LEU A 572 -2.61 33.41 5.80
CA LEU A 572 -3.67 33.33 4.80
C LEU A 572 -4.79 34.37 5.02
N GLY A 573 -4.55 35.39 5.87
CA GLY A 573 -5.50 36.48 6.14
C GLY A 573 -6.60 36.14 7.15
N GLN A 574 -6.55 34.98 7.81
CA GLN A 574 -7.57 34.56 8.78
C GLN A 574 -7.35 35.21 10.16
N ARG A 575 -8.39 35.26 10.99
CA ARG A 575 -8.35 35.85 12.33
C ARG A 575 -8.44 34.79 13.41
N PHE A 576 -7.71 34.95 14.51
CA PHE A 576 -7.67 34.02 15.63
C PHE A 576 -7.92 34.71 16.96
N VAL A 577 -8.98 34.30 17.66
CA VAL A 577 -9.25 34.65 19.06
C VAL A 577 -8.59 33.61 19.95
N VAL A 578 -7.57 34.02 20.70
CA VAL A 578 -6.79 33.15 21.61
C VAL A 578 -7.34 33.31 23.02
N ALA A 579 -8.37 32.53 23.34
CA ALA A 579 -9.17 32.63 24.56
C ALA A 579 -8.83 31.58 25.64
N GLY A 580 -7.61 31.02 25.65
CA GLY A 580 -7.13 30.12 26.71
C GLY A 580 -6.57 30.86 27.93
N TYR A 581 -6.43 30.18 29.08
CA TYR A 581 -5.97 30.83 30.33
C TYR A 581 -4.56 31.45 30.21
N LYS A 582 -3.66 30.84 29.41
CA LYS A 582 -2.30 31.35 29.21
C LYS A 582 -2.27 32.64 28.41
N ARG A 583 -3.32 32.97 27.63
CA ARG A 583 -3.37 34.17 26.77
C ARG A 583 -2.07 34.33 25.94
N ARG A 584 -1.29 35.39 26.20
CA ARG A 584 0.01 35.69 25.55
C ARG A 584 1.22 34.99 26.18
N GLN A 585 1.06 34.27 27.29
CA GLN A 585 2.18 33.61 27.97
C GLN A 585 2.69 32.44 27.12
N THR A 586 3.90 32.60 26.62
CA THR A 586 4.68 31.63 25.83
C THR A 586 6.11 32.15 25.70
N PRO A 587 7.12 31.33 25.33
CA PRO A 587 8.46 31.82 24.99
C PRO A 587 8.50 32.82 23.83
N TYR A 588 7.49 32.85 22.97
CA TYR A 588 7.43 33.65 21.73
C TYR A 588 6.25 34.65 21.70
N PRO A 589 6.14 35.59 22.66
CA PRO A 589 4.95 36.46 22.79
C PRO A 589 4.73 37.36 21.58
N ALA A 590 5.79 37.72 20.85
CA ALA A 590 5.74 38.57 19.66
C ALA A 590 4.92 37.98 18.51
N VAL A 591 4.67 36.66 18.51
CA VAL A 591 3.81 36.02 17.49
C VAL A 591 2.39 36.57 17.58
N PHE A 592 1.89 36.89 18.78
CA PHE A 592 0.54 37.42 18.99
C PHE A 592 0.39 38.89 18.61
N ASP A 593 1.48 39.58 18.24
CA ASP A 593 1.43 40.95 17.73
C ASP A 593 1.33 40.99 16.19
N ARG A 594 1.41 39.83 15.52
CA ARG A 594 1.20 39.71 14.07
C ARG A 594 -0.28 39.97 13.72
N PRO A 595 -0.58 40.51 12.52
CA PRO A 595 -1.95 40.70 12.06
C PRO A 595 -2.75 39.40 12.11
N GLY A 596 -4.01 39.48 12.55
CA GLY A 596 -4.93 38.35 12.64
C GLY A 596 -5.16 37.82 14.06
N PHE A 597 -4.22 38.01 14.99
CA PHE A 597 -4.40 37.58 16.37
C PHE A 597 -5.21 38.56 17.23
N ILE A 598 -6.08 38.01 18.07
CA ILE A 598 -6.94 38.75 19.00
C ILE A 598 -6.89 38.02 20.34
N VAL A 599 -6.62 38.76 21.41
CA VAL A 599 -6.63 38.21 22.78
C VAL A 599 -7.76 38.88 23.54
N PRO A 600 -8.81 38.14 23.96
CA PRO A 600 -9.95 38.73 24.64
C PRO A 600 -9.55 39.22 26.05
N ALA A 601 -10.21 40.30 26.50
CA ALA A 601 -9.93 40.89 27.82
C ALA A 601 -10.41 39.99 28.97
N ARG A 602 -11.53 39.30 28.77
CA ARG A 602 -12.16 38.40 29.74
C ARG A 602 -12.31 37.00 29.14
N ILE A 603 -12.24 36.00 30.02
CA ILE A 603 -12.46 34.59 29.70
C ILE A 603 -13.30 33.98 30.82
N SER A 604 -14.14 33.01 30.49
CA SER A 604 -15.04 32.34 31.44
C SER A 604 -14.27 31.54 32.50
N ASN A 605 -14.89 31.32 33.66
CA ASN A 605 -14.31 30.51 34.74
C ASN A 605 -14.15 29.04 34.33
N GLU A 606 -15.02 28.56 33.46
CA GLU A 606 -14.98 27.25 32.83
C GLU A 606 -13.67 27.08 32.03
N ILE A 607 -13.32 28.04 31.17
CA ILE A 607 -12.06 27.99 30.41
C ILE A 607 -10.82 28.23 31.30
N LEU A 608 -10.95 28.99 32.39
CA LEU A 608 -9.87 29.15 33.38
C LEU A 608 -9.57 27.86 34.17
N SER A 609 -10.60 27.10 34.50
CA SER A 609 -10.52 25.83 35.23
C SER A 609 -10.22 24.63 34.32
N TYR A 610 -10.21 24.83 33.01
CA TYR A 610 -9.88 23.83 32.00
C TYR A 610 -8.51 23.18 32.24
N ARG A 611 -8.49 21.86 32.42
CA ARG A 611 -7.30 21.01 32.58
C ARG A 611 -7.50 19.72 31.79
N ILE A 612 -6.48 18.86 31.78
CA ILE A 612 -6.48 17.62 30.99
C ILE A 612 -7.63 16.67 31.30
N ASN A 613 -7.98 16.54 32.59
CA ASN A 613 -9.04 15.65 33.05
C ASN A 613 -10.41 16.35 33.17
N THR A 614 -10.52 17.59 32.69
CA THR A 614 -11.81 18.29 32.68
C THR A 614 -12.76 17.58 31.72
N GLN A 615 -14.03 17.47 32.12
CA GLN A 615 -15.11 16.94 31.28
C GLN A 615 -16.08 18.07 30.94
N ALA A 616 -16.52 18.11 29.68
CA ALA A 616 -17.52 19.07 29.22
C ALA A 616 -18.91 18.58 29.59
N THR A 617 -19.28 18.73 30.86
CA THR A 617 -20.64 18.44 31.34
C THR A 617 -21.64 19.45 30.79
N ASP A 618 -22.93 19.13 30.83
CA ASP A 618 -23.97 20.05 30.34
C ASP A 618 -23.95 21.38 31.10
N ASP A 619 -23.74 21.36 32.42
CA ASP A 619 -23.58 22.57 33.23
C ASP A 619 -22.36 23.39 32.82
N PHE A 620 -21.22 22.74 32.57
CA PHE A 620 -20.00 23.41 32.10
C PHE A 620 -20.27 24.11 30.76
N MET A 621 -20.90 23.41 29.82
CA MET A 621 -21.21 23.97 28.50
C MET A 621 -22.22 25.13 28.60
N ASN A 622 -23.26 24.97 29.42
CA ASN A 622 -24.30 25.98 29.62
C ASN A 622 -23.75 27.24 30.28
N ASN A 623 -22.93 27.11 31.33
CA ASN A 623 -22.33 28.27 32.00
C ASN A 623 -21.34 28.99 31.10
N ASN A 624 -20.51 28.24 30.37
CA ASN A 624 -19.58 28.80 29.40
C ASN A 624 -20.32 29.56 28.29
N PHE A 625 -21.42 29.00 27.75
CA PHE A 625 -22.24 29.66 26.74
C PHE A 625 -22.88 30.95 27.28
N LYS A 626 -23.51 30.90 28.45
CA LYS A 626 -24.13 32.08 29.10
C LYS A 626 -23.13 33.22 29.30
N PHE A 627 -21.88 32.91 29.62
CA PHE A 627 -20.83 33.93 29.76
C PHE A 627 -20.56 34.68 28.45
N TYR A 628 -20.55 33.98 27.31
CA TYR A 628 -20.22 34.55 26.00
C TYR A 628 -21.44 34.93 25.14
N GLU A 629 -22.66 34.62 25.56
CA GLU A 629 -23.88 34.81 24.75
C GLU A 629 -24.08 36.25 24.27
N ASN A 630 -23.54 37.22 25.03
CA ASN A 630 -23.61 38.65 24.73
C ASN A 630 -22.27 39.25 24.26
N ASP A 631 -21.20 38.44 24.17
CA ASP A 631 -19.89 38.88 23.70
C ASP A 631 -19.88 39.03 22.18
N LEU A 632 -19.57 40.23 21.68
CA LEU A 632 -19.56 40.54 20.25
C LEU A 632 -18.46 39.78 19.48
N LEU A 633 -17.30 39.56 20.10
CA LEU A 633 -16.21 38.80 19.49
C LEU A 633 -16.59 37.33 19.34
N PHE A 634 -17.28 36.79 20.34
CA PHE A 634 -17.84 35.45 20.29
C PHE A 634 -18.93 35.30 19.21
N LYS A 635 -19.87 36.25 19.12
CA LYS A 635 -20.91 36.25 18.07
C LYS A 635 -20.32 36.27 16.65
N ASN A 636 -19.25 37.04 16.46
CA ASN A 636 -18.53 37.19 15.19
C ASN A 636 -17.52 36.07 14.90
N THR A 637 -17.38 35.09 15.80
CA THR A 637 -16.56 33.89 15.53
C THR A 637 -17.28 33.02 14.52
N ASP A 638 -16.59 32.51 13.51
CA ASP A 638 -17.15 31.65 12.47
C ASP A 638 -16.91 30.15 12.77
N ALA A 639 -15.76 29.85 13.39
CA ALA A 639 -15.33 28.49 13.66
C ALA A 639 -14.61 28.34 15.00
N PHE A 640 -14.81 27.22 15.68
CA PHE A 640 -14.04 26.85 16.88
C PHE A 640 -12.91 25.90 16.52
N TYR A 641 -11.68 26.27 16.84
CA TYR A 641 -10.47 25.50 16.58
C TYR A 641 -9.94 24.88 17.89
N CYS A 642 -9.90 23.57 17.98
CA CYS A 642 -9.32 22.84 19.11
C CYS A 642 -8.22 21.88 18.67
N SER A 643 -7.09 21.89 19.37
CA SER A 643 -6.00 20.96 19.08
C SER A 643 -5.43 20.28 20.32
N PHE A 644 -5.23 21.01 21.42
CA PHE A 644 -4.79 20.44 22.70
C PHE A 644 -5.53 21.07 23.90
N TYR A 645 -6.43 20.36 24.58
CA TYR A 645 -6.85 18.96 24.35
C TYR A 645 -8.01 18.87 23.34
N ALA A 646 -7.83 18.08 22.28
CA ALA A 646 -8.83 17.97 21.23
C ALA A 646 -10.18 17.44 21.74
N ALA A 647 -10.20 16.56 22.75
CA ALA A 647 -11.41 16.04 23.39
C ALA A 647 -12.36 17.15 23.88
N MET A 648 -11.81 18.32 24.20
CA MET A 648 -12.59 19.42 24.75
C MET A 648 -13.27 20.30 23.70
N CYS A 649 -13.13 19.97 22.42
CA CYS A 649 -14.01 20.53 21.40
C CYS A 649 -15.50 20.30 21.73
N GLN A 650 -15.82 19.30 22.57
CA GLN A 650 -17.15 19.09 23.16
C GLN A 650 -17.80 20.36 23.70
N ILE A 651 -17.04 21.28 24.30
CA ILE A 651 -17.55 22.53 24.88
C ILE A 651 -18.28 23.39 23.83
N TRP A 652 -17.86 23.29 22.56
CA TRP A 652 -18.37 24.09 21.46
C TRP A 652 -19.33 23.31 20.54
N MET A 653 -19.43 21.99 20.70
CA MET A 653 -20.29 21.13 19.87
C MET A 653 -21.77 21.54 19.89
N PRO A 654 -22.37 22.06 20.97
CA PRO A 654 -23.75 22.56 20.94
C PRO A 654 -24.01 23.68 19.90
N LEU A 655 -22.96 24.38 19.46
CA LEU A 655 -23.03 25.47 18.47
C LEU A 655 -22.86 24.98 17.03
N ASN A 656 -22.73 23.67 16.80
CA ASN A 656 -22.47 23.09 15.48
C ASN A 656 -23.52 23.44 14.42
N LYS A 657 -24.73 23.87 14.80
CA LYS A 657 -25.77 24.30 13.85
C LYS A 657 -25.45 25.65 13.22
N THR A 658 -24.85 26.56 13.99
CA THR A 658 -24.58 27.95 13.56
C THR A 658 -23.10 28.22 13.29
N LYS A 659 -22.19 27.44 13.88
CA LYS A 659 -20.74 27.64 13.77
C LYS A 659 -20.04 26.35 13.30
N SER A 660 -18.89 26.53 12.66
CA SER A 660 -18.05 25.41 12.22
C SER A 660 -17.19 24.89 13.39
N ILE A 661 -16.84 23.61 13.36
CA ILE A 661 -16.02 22.97 14.40
C ILE A 661 -14.81 22.37 13.69
N VAL A 662 -13.62 22.80 14.09
CA VAL A 662 -12.34 22.39 13.53
C VAL A 662 -11.51 21.74 14.63
N MET A 663 -11.45 20.42 14.60
CA MET A 663 -10.72 19.62 15.59
C MET A 663 -9.48 19.03 14.94
N VAL A 664 -8.30 19.46 15.36
CA VAL A 664 -7.01 18.99 14.83
C VAL A 664 -6.21 18.37 15.96
N ALA A 665 -6.32 17.06 16.17
CA ALA A 665 -5.69 16.37 17.29
C ALA A 665 -4.16 16.49 17.22
N GLY A 666 -3.58 17.31 18.08
CA GLY A 666 -2.12 17.51 18.19
C GLY A 666 -1.46 16.73 19.33
N HIS A 667 -2.23 15.85 19.97
CA HIS A 667 -1.80 14.84 20.96
C HIS A 667 -3.05 14.03 21.31
N ARG A 668 -3.12 12.73 20.94
CA ARG A 668 -4.20 11.75 21.22
C ARG A 668 -5.56 12.38 21.53
N TYR A 669 -6.49 12.29 20.60
CA TYR A 669 -7.74 13.08 20.66
C TYR A 669 -8.60 12.91 21.92
N ASN A 670 -8.42 11.81 22.65
CA ASN A 670 -9.22 11.34 23.78
C ASN A 670 -8.60 11.63 25.16
N LEU A 671 -7.52 12.43 25.25
CA LEU A 671 -6.89 12.77 26.54
C LEU A 671 -7.92 13.25 27.57
N GLY A 672 -7.80 12.73 28.80
CA GLY A 672 -8.73 13.00 29.89
C GLY A 672 -10.01 12.15 29.87
N ARG A 673 -10.11 11.12 29.02
CA ARG A 673 -11.21 10.14 29.02
C ARG A 673 -10.74 8.81 29.62
N CYS A 674 -10.64 8.80 30.95
CA CYS A 674 -10.07 7.66 31.70
C CYS A 674 -11.10 6.56 32.05
N SER A 675 -12.19 6.43 31.29
CA SER A 675 -13.19 5.36 31.47
C SER A 675 -13.83 4.97 30.14
N VAL A 676 -14.25 3.70 30.02
CA VAL A 676 -14.92 3.16 28.81
C VAL A 676 -16.14 4.00 28.44
N GLU A 677 -16.94 4.38 29.43
CA GLU A 677 -18.12 5.21 29.24
C GLU A 677 -17.78 6.60 28.66
N SER A 678 -16.82 7.32 29.27
CA SER A 678 -16.47 8.68 28.85
C SER A 678 -15.83 8.71 27.46
N TRP A 679 -15.03 7.70 27.11
CA TRP A 679 -14.42 7.56 25.79
C TRP A 679 -15.48 7.20 24.74
N THR A 680 -16.34 6.22 25.02
CA THR A 680 -17.43 5.83 24.11
C THR A 680 -18.33 7.02 23.81
N LYS A 681 -18.71 7.78 24.85
CA LYS A 681 -19.50 9.01 24.69
C LYS A 681 -18.81 10.05 23.79
N LEU A 682 -17.50 10.24 23.94
CA LEU A 682 -16.72 11.12 23.06
C LEU A 682 -16.78 10.63 21.61
N ASN A 683 -16.54 9.33 21.37
CA ASN A 683 -16.56 8.76 20.02
C ASN A 683 -17.92 8.89 19.35
N GLU A 684 -19.01 8.62 20.06
CA GLU A 684 -20.37 8.80 19.54
C GLU A 684 -20.67 10.23 19.13
N GLN A 685 -20.21 11.22 19.93
CA GLN A 685 -20.41 12.63 19.62
C GLN A 685 -19.59 13.06 18.41
N LEU A 686 -18.33 12.64 18.31
CA LEU A 686 -17.49 12.88 17.14
C LEU A 686 -18.10 12.24 15.90
N TRP A 687 -18.55 11.00 15.99
CA TRP A 687 -19.20 10.33 14.88
C TRP A 687 -20.47 11.06 14.43
N LYS A 688 -21.35 11.46 15.36
CA LYS A 688 -22.56 12.25 15.04
C LYS A 688 -22.24 13.57 14.34
N LEU A 689 -21.15 14.24 14.74
CA LEU A 689 -20.74 15.52 14.19
C LEU A 689 -20.10 15.41 12.80
N PHE A 690 -19.27 14.38 12.58
CA PHE A 690 -18.42 14.29 11.40
C PHE A 690 -18.84 13.23 10.37
N LYS A 691 -19.72 12.28 10.70
CA LYS A 691 -20.13 11.19 9.77
C LYS A 691 -20.79 11.68 8.48
N GLN A 692 -21.35 12.89 8.46
CA GLN A 692 -21.94 13.47 7.24
C GLN A 692 -20.91 13.65 6.10
N ASN A 693 -19.61 13.60 6.41
CA ASN A 693 -18.51 13.62 5.44
C ASN A 693 -18.14 12.23 4.86
N ASN A 694 -18.93 11.18 5.10
CA ASN A 694 -18.64 9.81 4.60
C ASN A 694 -19.23 9.47 3.22
N ASP A 695 -19.93 10.40 2.55
CA ASP A 695 -20.33 10.23 1.14
C ASP A 695 -19.26 10.84 0.22
N PRO A 696 -18.52 10.05 -0.57
CA PRO A 696 -17.44 10.54 -1.43
C PRO A 696 -17.92 11.51 -2.53
N VAL A 697 -19.23 11.60 -2.80
CA VAL A 697 -19.80 12.41 -3.88
C VAL A 697 -20.29 13.78 -3.42
N ARG A 698 -20.54 13.99 -2.12
CA ARG A 698 -21.01 15.27 -1.55
C ARG A 698 -20.43 15.52 -0.16
N VAL A 699 -19.22 16.07 -0.10
CA VAL A 699 -18.63 16.49 1.19
C VAL A 699 -18.83 18.00 1.39
N ASP A 700 -19.85 18.37 2.15
CA ASP A 700 -19.99 19.72 2.73
C ASP A 700 -19.13 19.78 4.00
N HIS A 701 -17.87 20.22 3.89
CA HIS A 701 -16.89 20.25 4.99
C HIS A 701 -17.18 21.34 6.04
N LYS A 702 -18.44 21.52 6.47
CA LYS A 702 -18.79 22.46 7.54
C LYS A 702 -17.97 22.22 8.82
N HIS A 703 -17.69 20.94 9.11
CA HIS A 703 -16.86 20.56 10.24
C HIS A 703 -15.62 19.81 9.73
N ILE A 704 -14.48 20.08 10.34
CA ILE A 704 -13.19 19.49 10.00
C ILE A 704 -12.69 18.69 11.19
N ILE A 705 -12.33 17.43 10.95
CA ILE A 705 -11.61 16.58 11.90
C ILE A 705 -10.29 16.15 11.26
N ALA A 706 -9.19 16.32 11.98
CA ALA A 706 -7.86 16.03 11.48
C ALA A 706 -6.91 15.54 12.58
N GLY A 707 -5.86 14.84 12.18
CA GLY A 707 -4.66 14.62 13.00
C GLY A 707 -3.57 15.62 12.63
N ALA A 708 -2.87 16.15 13.64
CA ALA A 708 -1.71 17.04 13.44
C ALA A 708 -0.40 16.28 13.18
N SER A 709 -0.41 14.95 13.37
CA SER A 709 0.67 14.01 13.02
C SER A 709 0.06 12.80 12.31
N ARG A 710 0.90 12.00 11.64
CA ARG A 710 0.44 10.73 11.05
C ARG A 710 -0.05 9.77 12.14
N TYR A 711 0.63 9.73 13.28
CA TYR A 711 0.20 8.94 14.43
C TYR A 711 -1.22 9.30 14.88
N ASP A 712 -1.51 10.60 15.11
CA ASP A 712 -2.83 11.04 15.58
C ASP A 712 -3.93 10.79 14.53
N TYR A 713 -3.58 10.89 13.24
CA TYR A 713 -4.48 10.58 12.12
C TYR A 713 -4.91 9.11 12.13
N GLU A 714 -3.96 8.18 12.25
CA GLU A 714 -4.25 6.74 12.32
C GLU A 714 -4.93 6.36 13.65
N TYR A 715 -4.54 7.02 14.75
CA TYR A 715 -5.17 6.83 16.07
C TYR A 715 -6.65 7.21 16.05
N LEU A 716 -7.00 8.32 15.40
CA LEU A 716 -8.40 8.72 15.18
C LEU A 716 -9.16 7.68 14.36
N LYS A 717 -8.57 7.16 13.27
CA LYS A 717 -9.20 6.13 12.44
C LYS A 717 -9.46 4.84 13.21
N HIS A 718 -8.52 4.43 14.05
CA HIS A 718 -8.60 3.22 14.86
C HIS A 718 -9.82 3.18 15.78
N TYR A 719 -10.17 4.32 16.41
CA TYR A 719 -11.22 4.36 17.43
C TYR A 719 -12.55 4.95 16.99
N THR A 720 -12.60 5.82 15.98
CA THR A 720 -13.81 6.63 15.70
C THR A 720 -14.67 6.13 14.54
N GLY A 721 -14.12 5.29 13.65
CA GLY A 721 -14.83 4.85 12.43
C GLY A 721 -15.06 5.97 11.39
N LEU A 722 -14.40 7.12 11.54
CA LEU A 722 -14.53 8.28 10.66
C LEU A 722 -13.52 8.27 9.49
N LYS A 723 -13.18 7.08 8.97
CA LYS A 723 -12.06 6.85 8.04
C LYS A 723 -11.99 7.84 6.86
N HIS A 724 -13.12 8.15 6.22
CA HIS A 724 -13.19 9.05 5.06
C HIS A 724 -13.35 10.54 5.44
N SER A 725 -13.67 10.83 6.70
CA SER A 725 -13.89 12.20 7.19
C SER A 725 -12.62 12.84 7.75
N ILE A 726 -11.68 12.02 8.24
CA ILE A 726 -10.46 12.50 8.90
C ILE A 726 -9.44 12.98 7.85
N GLN A 727 -8.90 14.19 8.06
CA GLN A 727 -7.81 14.75 7.27
C GLN A 727 -6.46 14.59 7.98
N LEU A 728 -5.36 14.53 7.24
CA LEU A 728 -4.00 14.65 7.78
C LEU A 728 -3.50 16.08 7.54
N ILE A 729 -3.44 16.90 8.60
CA ILE A 729 -3.01 18.30 8.53
C ILE A 729 -1.77 18.42 9.41
N SER A 730 -0.61 18.06 8.87
CA SER A 730 0.64 17.96 9.64
C SER A 730 1.05 19.30 10.25
N SER A 731 1.50 19.25 11.50
CA SER A 731 2.18 20.37 12.17
C SER A 731 3.41 20.79 11.38
N PHE A 732 3.69 22.09 11.31
CA PHE A 732 4.81 22.63 10.53
C PHE A 732 5.72 23.58 11.32
N SER A 733 5.18 24.38 12.24
CA SER A 733 5.84 25.40 13.05
C SER A 733 6.56 26.52 12.27
N GLY A 734 6.91 26.32 11.00
CA GLY A 734 7.71 27.22 10.18
C GLY A 734 7.13 28.62 10.00
N PHE A 735 5.82 28.81 10.16
CA PHE A 735 5.19 30.13 10.02
C PHE A 735 5.58 31.08 11.14
N TYR A 736 5.84 30.60 12.36
CA TYR A 736 6.26 31.46 13.47
C TYR A 736 7.76 31.39 13.76
N THR A 737 8.48 30.43 13.17
CA THR A 737 9.94 30.30 13.31
C THR A 737 10.72 30.99 12.17
N ASP A 738 10.06 31.39 11.09
CA ASP A 738 10.58 31.96 9.83
C ASP A 738 11.69 33.02 9.96
N GLY A 739 11.66 33.85 11.01
CA GLY A 739 12.69 34.85 11.29
C GLY A 739 14.07 34.28 11.68
N ASN A 740 14.20 32.97 11.93
CA ASN A 740 15.41 32.34 12.44
C ASN A 740 16.04 31.43 11.38
N LYS A 741 17.22 31.81 10.89
CA LYS A 741 17.93 31.08 9.85
C LYS A 741 19.13 30.34 10.43
N PHE A 742 19.31 29.09 10.03
CA PHE A 742 20.48 28.27 10.35
C PHE A 742 21.77 29.02 10.03
N ASN A 743 22.58 29.28 11.05
CA ASN A 743 23.86 29.98 10.96
C ASN A 743 24.81 29.42 12.03
N PRO A 744 25.42 28.25 11.78
CA PRO A 744 26.15 27.52 12.81
C PRO A 744 27.47 28.22 13.18
N THR A 745 27.46 28.97 14.28
CA THR A 745 28.65 29.65 14.84
C THR A 745 29.21 28.93 16.06
N GLU A 746 28.39 28.16 16.77
CA GLU A 746 28.78 27.45 17.98
C GLU A 746 29.44 26.10 17.64
N PRO A 747 30.52 25.71 18.35
CA PRO A 747 31.19 24.45 18.10
C PRO A 747 30.44 23.24 18.67
N GLU A 748 29.59 23.43 19.69
CA GLU A 748 28.90 22.33 20.36
C GLU A 748 27.63 21.89 19.63
N ILE A 749 27.30 20.62 19.78
CA ILE A 749 26.04 20.01 19.34
C ILE A 749 25.08 19.99 20.52
N LEU A 750 23.81 20.36 20.29
CA LEU A 750 22.82 20.36 21.37
C LEU A 750 22.29 18.96 21.62
N PHE A 751 22.20 18.57 22.88
CA PHE A 751 21.50 17.37 23.33
C PHE A 751 20.18 17.74 24.01
N VAL A 752 19.11 17.13 23.55
CA VAL A 752 17.74 17.35 24.03
C VAL A 752 17.13 15.99 24.37
N SER A 753 17.03 15.72 25.67
CA SER A 753 16.42 14.49 26.20
C SER A 753 15.78 14.79 27.56
N TYR A 754 14.91 13.88 28.00
CA TYR A 754 14.43 13.82 29.39
C TYR A 754 15.26 12.85 30.25
N GLY A 755 16.14 12.05 29.63
CA GLY A 755 17.06 11.14 30.29
C GLY A 755 18.52 11.62 30.25
N ALA A 756 19.41 10.82 30.84
CA ALA A 756 20.84 11.09 30.85
C ALA A 756 21.45 11.05 29.44
N MET A 757 22.54 11.80 29.25
CA MET A 757 23.34 11.76 28.03
C MET A 757 24.05 10.40 27.92
N PHE A 758 24.29 9.94 26.69
CA PHE A 758 25.05 8.71 26.44
C PHE A 758 26.47 8.82 27.00
N ALA A 759 26.94 7.75 27.67
CA ALA A 759 28.20 7.77 28.43
C ALA A 759 29.47 7.95 27.56
N ASP A 760 29.38 7.65 26.25
CA ASP A 760 30.54 7.52 25.36
C ASP A 760 30.50 8.44 24.11
N ILE A 761 29.97 9.66 24.24
CA ILE A 761 30.02 10.63 23.12
C ILE A 761 31.36 11.37 23.12
N THR A 762 32.14 11.22 22.05
CA THR A 762 33.45 11.86 21.89
C THR A 762 33.40 13.25 21.26
N VAL A 763 32.25 13.61 20.67
CA VAL A 763 32.01 14.93 20.05
C VAL A 763 31.57 15.93 21.11
N ASN A 764 31.88 17.21 20.93
CA ASN A 764 31.49 18.28 21.86
C ASN A 764 29.95 18.45 21.89
N VAL A 765 29.30 17.89 22.90
CA VAL A 765 27.86 17.89 23.09
C VAL A 765 27.51 18.60 24.41
N VAL A 766 26.47 19.43 24.36
CA VAL A 766 25.97 20.15 25.54
C VAL A 766 24.47 20.00 25.67
N GLU A 767 24.00 19.72 26.89
CA GLU A 767 22.58 19.64 27.18
C GLU A 767 21.93 21.03 27.04
N ILE A 768 20.86 21.10 26.25
CA ILE A 768 20.22 22.38 25.89
C ILE A 768 19.83 23.20 27.12
N ARG A 769 19.33 22.57 28.18
CA ARG A 769 18.89 23.24 29.42
C ARG A 769 20.04 23.69 30.31
N LYS A 770 21.21 23.07 30.17
CA LYS A 770 22.43 23.50 30.86
C LYS A 770 23.05 24.72 30.18
N LYS A 771 23.11 24.73 28.84
CA LYS A 771 23.60 25.90 28.08
C LYS A 771 22.60 27.06 28.12
N TYR A 772 21.32 26.76 27.95
CA TYR A 772 20.22 27.72 27.92
C TYR A 772 19.11 27.30 28.89
N PRO A 773 19.10 27.80 30.15
CA PRO A 773 18.00 27.55 31.08
C PRO A 773 16.63 27.93 30.51
N ARG A 774 16.60 28.98 29.67
CA ARG A 774 15.53 29.33 28.74
C ARG A 774 16.20 29.73 27.41
N TYR A 775 15.72 29.21 26.29
CA TYR A 775 16.26 29.52 24.97
C TYR A 775 15.27 30.33 24.13
N GLN A 776 15.79 31.13 23.21
CA GLN A 776 15.05 31.64 22.05
C GLN A 776 15.41 30.82 20.81
N LEU A 777 14.58 30.86 19.77
CA LEU A 777 14.84 30.14 18.52
C LEU A 777 16.17 30.58 17.86
N SER A 778 16.53 31.86 18.03
CA SER A 778 17.79 32.45 17.57
C SER A 778 19.03 31.83 18.21
N ASP A 779 18.89 31.21 19.39
CA ASP A 779 19.99 30.52 20.06
C ASP A 779 20.23 29.14 19.45
N LEU A 780 19.16 28.46 19.03
CA LEU A 780 19.24 27.11 18.47
C LEU A 780 19.91 27.09 17.11
N VAL A 781 19.60 28.06 16.25
CA VAL A 781 20.13 28.14 14.87
C VAL A 781 21.64 28.38 14.80
N LYS A 782 22.27 28.72 15.94
CA LYS A 782 23.73 28.89 16.07
C LYS A 782 24.47 27.55 16.19
N HIS A 783 23.77 26.44 16.44
CA HIS A 783 24.37 25.12 16.63
C HIS A 783 24.33 24.28 15.37
N LYS A 784 25.36 23.45 15.16
CA LYS A 784 25.54 22.64 13.93
C LYS A 784 24.52 21.51 13.77
N ALA A 785 24.05 20.96 14.89
CA ALA A 785 23.10 19.86 14.93
C ALA A 785 22.40 19.78 16.29
N ILE A 786 21.30 19.03 16.33
CA ILE A 786 20.58 18.66 17.54
C ILE A 786 20.46 17.14 17.60
N ILE A 787 20.85 16.56 18.72
CA ILE A 787 20.53 15.19 19.12
C ILE A 787 19.24 15.27 19.93
N PHE A 788 18.16 14.69 19.41
CA PHE A 788 16.85 14.71 20.04
C PHE A 788 16.41 13.29 20.38
N VAL A 789 16.28 13.00 21.67
CA VAL A 789 15.66 11.75 22.16
C VAL A 789 14.19 12.07 22.47
N PRO A 790 13.25 11.67 21.60
CA PRO A 790 11.84 11.95 21.78
C PRO A 790 11.28 11.25 23.02
N TYR A 791 10.29 11.88 23.65
CA TYR A 791 9.50 11.34 24.76
C TYR A 791 8.03 11.13 24.38
N SER A 792 7.61 11.66 23.24
CA SER A 792 6.27 11.50 22.68
C SER A 792 6.35 11.34 21.16
N VAL A 793 5.37 10.62 20.61
CA VAL A 793 5.27 10.27 19.17
C VAL A 793 5.05 11.48 18.27
N MET A 794 4.63 12.60 18.88
CA MET A 794 4.47 13.92 18.29
C MET A 794 5.02 14.94 19.29
N SER A 795 5.78 15.93 18.82
CA SER A 795 6.21 17.03 19.69
C SER A 795 6.44 18.30 18.87
N PHE A 796 5.78 19.38 19.26
CA PHE A 796 6.00 20.70 18.66
C PHE A 796 7.46 21.18 18.75
N LYS A 797 8.25 20.71 19.74
CA LYS A 797 9.69 21.02 19.80
C LYS A 797 10.45 20.40 18.63
N LEU A 798 10.13 19.16 18.30
CA LEU A 798 10.72 18.49 17.14
C LEU A 798 10.30 19.20 15.85
N THR A 799 9.02 19.57 15.73
CA THR A 799 8.53 20.37 14.59
C THR A 799 9.30 21.68 14.46
N GLU A 800 9.54 22.39 15.56
CA GLU A 800 10.36 23.61 15.59
C GLU A 800 11.77 23.34 15.09
N PHE A 801 12.49 22.37 15.65
CA PHE A 801 13.86 22.06 15.24
C PHE A 801 13.95 21.69 13.76
N TYR A 802 12.99 20.90 13.27
CA TYR A 802 12.92 20.51 11.88
C TYR A 802 12.67 21.73 10.99
N SER A 803 11.72 22.61 11.35
CA SER A 803 11.38 23.83 10.60
C SER A 803 12.53 24.85 10.51
N LEU A 804 13.40 24.88 11.53
CA LEU A 804 14.62 25.69 11.56
C LEU A 804 15.71 25.15 10.63
N ASN A 805 15.50 23.97 10.02
CA ASN A 805 16.44 23.30 9.14
C ASN A 805 17.75 22.94 9.85
N ILE A 806 17.70 22.69 11.16
CA ILE A 806 18.88 22.26 11.93
C ILE A 806 19.03 20.75 11.73
N PRO A 807 20.21 20.23 11.33
CA PRO A 807 20.44 18.79 11.22
C PRO A 807 20.06 18.04 12.50
N LEU A 808 19.19 17.04 12.36
CA LEU A 808 18.59 16.29 13.47
C LEU A 808 19.09 14.85 13.52
N PHE A 809 19.46 14.41 14.72
CA PHE A 809 19.83 13.04 15.04
C PHE A 809 18.85 12.49 16.08
N VAL A 810 18.14 11.42 15.71
CA VAL A 810 17.06 10.82 16.51
C VAL A 810 17.33 9.30 16.65
N PRO A 811 16.99 8.66 17.77
CA PRO A 811 17.14 7.21 17.86
C PRO A 811 16.33 6.47 16.78
N SER A 812 16.88 5.35 16.30
CA SER A 812 16.20 4.47 15.34
C SER A 812 15.15 3.60 16.02
N ALA A 813 14.30 2.94 15.22
CA ALA A 813 13.33 1.99 15.75
C ALA A 813 14.02 0.83 16.49
N LYS A 814 15.19 0.42 16.00
CA LYS A 814 16.05 -0.58 16.64
C LYS A 814 16.57 -0.13 18.01
N TYR A 815 16.94 1.16 18.15
CA TYR A 815 17.33 1.70 19.46
C TYR A 815 16.23 1.51 20.51
N PHE A 816 14.98 1.89 20.20
CA PHE A 816 13.86 1.77 21.16
C PHE A 816 13.55 0.31 21.49
N LYS A 817 13.60 -0.57 20.49
CA LYS A 817 13.46 -2.02 20.66
C LYS A 817 14.49 -2.59 21.64
N THR A 818 15.76 -2.17 21.54
CA THR A 818 16.85 -2.65 22.40
C THR A 818 16.80 -2.05 23.80
N ASN A 819 16.34 -0.80 23.96
CA ASN A 819 16.35 -0.08 25.24
C ASN A 819 15.03 -0.13 26.01
N GLY A 820 14.05 -0.91 25.55
CA GLY A 820 12.98 -1.45 26.39
C GLY A 820 11.70 -0.63 26.54
N ASN A 821 11.57 0.54 25.89
CA ASN A 821 10.32 1.24 25.52
C ASN A 821 10.60 2.67 25.05
N PHE A 822 9.61 3.28 24.37
CA PHE A 822 9.61 4.70 23.99
C PHE A 822 9.14 5.64 25.13
N GLY A 823 8.47 5.11 26.15
CA GLY A 823 7.93 5.85 27.29
C GLY A 823 6.40 6.02 27.23
N SER A 824 5.81 6.41 28.37
CA SER A 824 4.35 6.36 28.58
C SER A 824 3.57 7.53 27.95
N ASP A 825 4.24 8.63 27.58
CA ASP A 825 3.63 9.75 26.83
C ASP A 825 3.39 9.42 25.34
N ARG A 826 3.43 8.14 24.98
CA ARG A 826 2.89 7.60 23.73
C ARG A 826 1.41 7.28 23.86
N THR A 827 0.96 6.81 25.01
CA THR A 827 -0.42 6.37 25.23
C THR A 827 -1.26 7.51 25.81
N SER A 828 -2.57 7.30 25.87
CA SER A 828 -3.50 8.19 26.59
C SER A 828 -4.11 7.52 27.83
N THR A 829 -3.81 6.24 28.04
CA THR A 829 -4.48 5.34 29.00
C THR A 829 -3.67 5.06 30.25
N THR A 830 -2.42 5.54 30.30
CA THR A 830 -1.51 5.41 31.42
C THR A 830 -1.01 6.79 31.87
N ALA A 831 -0.12 6.81 32.86
CA ALA A 831 0.57 8.03 33.31
C ALA A 831 1.31 8.74 32.17
N PRO A 832 1.25 10.08 32.10
CA PRO A 832 0.70 11.01 33.10
C PRO A 832 -0.81 11.35 32.90
N TYR A 833 -1.54 10.60 32.08
CA TYR A 833 -2.89 10.96 31.64
C TYR A 833 -3.99 10.28 32.43
N CYS A 834 -3.91 8.95 32.53
CA CYS A 834 -4.89 8.13 33.21
C CYS A 834 -4.16 7.09 34.06
N ASP A 835 -4.24 7.23 35.39
CA ASP A 835 -3.42 6.40 36.30
C ASP A 835 -4.29 5.48 37.18
N ASN A 836 -5.61 5.66 37.11
CA ASN A 836 -6.55 5.02 38.02
C ASN A 836 -6.95 3.60 37.58
N ASP A 837 -6.71 3.22 36.32
CA ASP A 837 -7.06 1.91 35.76
C ASP A 837 -5.92 1.42 34.85
N PRO A 838 -5.02 0.55 35.33
CA PRO A 838 -3.89 0.04 34.54
C PRO A 838 -4.33 -0.84 33.35
N ASP A 839 -5.59 -1.26 33.36
CA ASP A 839 -6.20 -2.14 32.37
C ASP A 839 -7.03 -1.36 31.32
N LEU A 840 -7.08 -0.03 31.41
CA LEU A 840 -7.91 0.80 30.54
C LEU A 840 -7.60 0.59 29.05
N TRP A 841 -6.33 0.38 28.70
CA TRP A 841 -5.89 0.23 27.32
C TRP A 841 -6.52 -0.98 26.61
N TRP A 842 -6.68 -2.13 27.28
CA TRP A 842 -7.27 -3.33 26.66
C TRP A 842 -8.80 -3.35 26.74
N LYS A 843 -9.38 -2.62 27.70
CA LYS A 843 -10.83 -2.44 27.83
C LYS A 843 -11.44 -1.57 26.71
N MET A 844 -10.62 -0.83 25.97
CA MET A 844 -11.05 0.01 24.84
C MET A 844 -10.97 -0.76 23.52
N PRO A 845 -12.09 -1.30 23.01
CA PRO A 845 -12.06 -1.95 21.71
C PRO A 845 -11.81 -0.93 20.59
N SER A 846 -11.09 -1.37 19.56
CA SER A 846 -11.02 -0.64 18.30
C SER A 846 -12.41 -0.56 17.65
N HIS A 847 -12.64 0.44 16.81
CA HIS A 847 -13.85 0.45 15.99
C HIS A 847 -13.85 -0.77 15.03
N PRO A 848 -15.00 -1.42 14.72
CA PRO A 848 -15.04 -2.58 13.82
C PRO A 848 -14.47 -2.32 12.42
N SER A 849 -14.47 -1.07 11.98
CA SER A 849 -13.88 -0.64 10.70
C SER A 849 -12.42 -0.17 10.82
N SER A 850 -11.76 -0.41 11.96
CA SER A 850 -10.35 -0.03 12.14
C SER A 850 -9.48 -0.71 11.08
N PRO A 851 -8.61 0.04 10.38
CA PRO A 851 -7.66 -0.56 9.45
C PRO A 851 -6.44 -1.16 10.16
N HIS A 852 -6.33 -0.99 11.48
CA HIS A 852 -5.19 -1.45 12.27
C HIS A 852 -5.55 -2.66 13.13
N SER A 853 -4.71 -3.69 13.06
CA SER A 853 -4.81 -4.91 13.86
C SER A 853 -4.29 -4.76 15.29
N TYR A 854 -3.61 -3.64 15.60
CA TYR A 854 -2.90 -3.44 16.87
C TYR A 854 -3.47 -2.30 17.68
N ASN A 855 -3.53 -2.48 19.00
CA ASN A 855 -3.97 -1.45 19.92
C ASN A 855 -2.85 -0.41 20.13
N PRO A 856 -3.08 0.88 19.80
CA PRO A 856 -2.07 1.94 19.94
C PRO A 856 -1.65 2.23 21.38
N ASN A 857 -2.43 1.79 22.36
CA ASN A 857 -2.15 2.02 23.77
C ASN A 857 -1.48 0.81 24.45
N ALA A 858 -1.22 -0.29 23.73
CA ALA A 858 -0.49 -1.42 24.29
C ALA A 858 0.96 -1.01 24.59
N GLU A 859 1.45 -1.28 25.80
CA GLU A 859 2.83 -0.97 26.20
C GLU A 859 3.82 -2.02 25.72
N TYR A 860 5.08 -1.64 25.52
CA TYR A 860 6.15 -2.52 25.03
C TYR A 860 6.24 -3.83 25.82
N ALA A 861 6.14 -3.76 27.15
CA ALA A 861 6.21 -4.95 28.02
C ALA A 861 5.06 -5.94 27.76
N GLN A 862 3.91 -5.46 27.31
CA GLN A 862 2.72 -6.26 27.05
C GLN A 862 2.71 -6.79 25.61
N ASP A 863 2.87 -5.89 24.63
CA ASP A 863 2.93 -6.17 23.19
C ASP A 863 3.98 -5.29 22.47
N PRO A 864 5.25 -5.74 22.39
CA PRO A 864 6.32 -5.03 21.69
C PRO A 864 5.99 -4.74 20.23
N GLU A 865 5.26 -5.64 19.58
CA GLU A 865 4.96 -5.53 18.16
C GLU A 865 3.90 -4.45 17.91
N ALA A 866 2.90 -4.34 18.81
CA ALA A 866 1.92 -3.25 18.75
C ALA A 866 2.61 -1.89 18.95
N GLU A 867 3.49 -1.76 19.96
CA GLU A 867 4.21 -0.50 20.17
C GLU A 867 5.05 -0.13 18.94
N MET A 868 5.83 -1.07 18.39
CA MET A 868 6.68 -0.77 17.22
C MET A 868 5.87 -0.48 15.95
N TYR A 869 4.74 -1.15 15.73
CA TYR A 869 3.82 -0.85 14.62
C TYR A 869 3.25 0.55 14.71
N TRP A 870 2.95 1.04 15.91
CA TRP A 870 2.42 2.39 16.06
C TRP A 870 3.53 3.44 16.02
N LEU A 871 4.70 3.09 16.56
CA LEU A 871 5.84 3.99 16.66
C LEU A 871 6.31 4.49 15.28
N GLN A 872 6.25 3.67 14.24
CA GLN A 872 6.67 4.09 12.88
C GLN A 872 5.86 5.27 12.30
N PHE A 873 4.65 5.53 12.81
CA PHE A 873 3.83 6.69 12.41
C PHE A 873 4.24 7.99 13.11
N SER A 874 5.27 7.95 13.97
CA SER A 874 5.74 9.12 14.68
C SER A 874 6.38 10.14 13.74
N ASP A 875 6.26 11.42 14.05
CA ASP A 875 6.71 12.51 13.18
C ASP A 875 8.21 12.43 12.83
N PHE A 876 9.05 12.04 13.79
CA PHE A 876 10.50 11.91 13.57
C PHE A 876 10.87 10.76 12.62
N TYR A 877 9.92 9.90 12.27
CA TYR A 877 10.12 8.80 11.34
C TYR A 877 9.53 9.06 9.94
N GLU A 878 8.48 9.88 9.89
CA GLU A 878 7.85 10.33 8.65
C GLU A 878 8.67 11.44 7.95
N TRP A 879 9.45 12.23 8.69
CA TRP A 879 10.10 13.39 8.11
C TRP A 879 11.46 13.07 7.46
N PRO A 880 11.66 13.40 6.18
CA PRO A 880 12.90 13.08 5.46
C PRO A 880 14.14 13.75 6.05
N HIS A 881 15.31 13.18 5.78
CA HIS A 881 16.64 13.73 6.13
C HIS A 881 16.98 13.78 7.62
N ILE A 882 16.10 13.33 8.52
CA ILE A 882 16.47 13.00 9.90
C ILE A 882 17.47 11.84 9.89
N GLN A 883 18.54 11.98 10.68
CA GLN A 883 19.55 10.95 10.82
C GLN A 883 19.19 10.04 12.00
N TYR A 884 18.95 8.76 11.73
CA TYR A 884 18.67 7.79 12.78
C TYR A 884 19.96 7.21 13.36
N PHE A 885 20.00 6.85 14.65
CA PHE A 885 21.12 6.12 15.24
C PHE A 885 20.66 4.92 16.07
N ASP A 886 21.40 3.82 16.03
CA ASP A 886 21.05 2.55 16.70
C ASP A 886 21.50 2.49 18.17
N ASP A 887 22.61 3.15 18.48
CA ASP A 887 23.24 3.21 19.80
C ASP A 887 24.20 4.41 19.88
N GLY A 888 24.86 4.59 21.03
CA GLY A 888 25.80 5.70 21.26
C GLY A 888 27.04 5.67 20.35
N SER A 889 27.53 4.48 19.98
CA SER A 889 28.70 4.33 19.10
C SER A 889 28.36 4.71 17.66
N ASP A 890 27.20 4.25 17.18
CA ASP A 890 26.67 4.61 15.87
C ASP A 890 26.38 6.12 15.77
N LEU A 891 25.79 6.71 16.81
CA LEU A 891 25.59 8.15 16.92
C LEU A 891 26.93 8.90 16.80
N ASN A 892 27.93 8.51 17.58
CA ASN A 892 29.24 9.16 17.59
C ASN A 892 29.90 9.14 16.19
N ARG A 893 29.88 7.98 15.52
CA ARG A 893 30.38 7.81 14.15
C ARG A 893 29.63 8.70 13.15
N LYS A 894 28.30 8.78 13.26
CA LYS A 894 27.48 9.61 12.37
C LYS A 894 27.72 11.10 12.58
N LEU A 895 27.86 11.56 13.83
CA LEU A 895 28.18 12.96 14.14
C LEU A 895 29.58 13.37 13.61
N GLN A 896 30.55 12.46 13.63
CA GLN A 896 31.90 12.72 13.10
C GLN A 896 31.97 12.77 11.57
N THR A 897 31.08 12.06 10.88
CA THR A 897 31.12 11.88 9.41
C THR A 897 30.05 12.66 8.66
N ALA A 898 29.09 13.26 9.35
CA ALA A 898 27.97 13.97 8.74
C ALA A 898 28.40 15.28 8.07
N ASP A 899 27.93 15.49 6.84
CA ASP A 899 27.91 16.81 6.21
C ASP A 899 26.64 17.56 6.66
N PHE A 900 26.78 18.32 7.74
CA PHE A 900 25.69 19.11 8.32
C PHE A 900 25.10 20.12 7.33
N LEU A 901 25.92 20.70 6.44
CA LEU A 901 25.45 21.69 5.47
C LEU A 901 24.62 21.01 4.37
N ALA A 902 25.03 19.83 3.91
CA ALA A 902 24.24 19.04 2.98
C ALA A 902 22.90 18.61 3.59
N ILE A 903 22.90 18.10 4.84
CA ILE A 903 21.66 17.74 5.55
C ILE A 903 20.73 18.95 5.68
N HIS A 904 21.26 20.11 6.11
CA HIS A 904 20.51 21.36 6.19
C HIS A 904 19.85 21.74 4.86
N LYS A 905 20.60 21.71 3.75
CA LYS A 905 20.08 22.07 2.41
C LYS A 905 18.93 21.16 1.99
N LEU A 906 19.04 19.86 2.26
CA LEU A 906 18.00 18.87 1.98
C LEU A 906 16.76 19.09 2.85
N MET A 907 16.94 19.31 4.16
CA MET A 907 15.84 19.65 5.07
C MET A 907 15.14 20.95 4.65
N LYS A 908 15.88 21.96 4.22
CA LYS A 908 15.33 23.23 3.72
C LYS A 908 14.45 23.03 2.50
N ALA A 909 14.93 22.28 1.50
CA ALA A 909 14.11 21.94 0.34
C ALA A 909 12.83 21.20 0.77
N GLN A 910 12.94 20.25 1.71
CA GLN A 910 11.80 19.51 2.23
C GLN A 910 10.79 20.38 2.97
N ASN A 911 11.24 21.35 3.76
CA ASN A 911 10.35 22.26 4.48
C ASN A 911 9.60 23.21 3.55
N GLU A 912 10.20 23.65 2.44
CA GLU A 912 9.48 24.43 1.44
C GLU A 912 8.33 23.62 0.82
N ILE A 913 8.54 22.33 0.52
CA ILE A 913 7.45 21.48 0.03
C ILE A 913 6.37 21.29 1.08
N ARG A 914 6.74 20.92 2.31
CA ARG A 914 5.79 20.74 3.42
C ARG A 914 4.94 21.99 3.65
N LYS A 915 5.56 23.18 3.61
CA LYS A 915 4.87 24.46 3.72
C LYS A 915 3.80 24.61 2.66
N GLN A 916 4.12 24.31 1.42
CA GLN A 916 3.25 24.50 0.26
C GLN A 916 2.10 23.49 0.23
N GLU A 917 2.38 22.22 0.54
CA GLU A 917 1.35 21.18 0.71
C GLU A 917 0.35 21.58 1.80
N LEU A 918 0.85 22.06 2.94
CA LEU A 918 0.01 22.47 4.06
C LEU A 918 -0.83 23.71 3.71
N LEU A 919 -0.25 24.69 3.01
CA LEU A 919 -1.00 25.83 2.48
C LEU A 919 -2.10 25.37 1.53
N GLN A 920 -1.79 24.50 0.57
CA GLN A 920 -2.76 23.98 -0.39
C GLN A 920 -3.92 23.24 0.31
N GLN A 921 -3.62 22.42 1.33
CA GLN A 921 -4.66 21.74 2.12
C GLN A 921 -5.60 22.74 2.79
N TRP A 922 -5.05 23.75 3.48
CA TRP A 922 -5.88 24.77 4.12
C TRP A 922 -6.64 25.64 3.12
N CYS A 923 -6.06 25.97 1.98
CA CYS A 923 -6.74 26.70 0.91
C CYS A 923 -7.94 25.92 0.35
N LYS A 924 -7.89 24.59 0.33
CA LYS A 924 -9.05 23.78 -0.05
C LYS A 924 -10.11 23.73 1.05
N LEU A 925 -9.70 23.71 2.31
CA LEU A 925 -10.61 23.57 3.46
C LEU A 925 -11.33 24.87 3.83
N ILE A 926 -10.64 26.01 3.82
CA ILE A 926 -11.19 27.31 4.25
C ILE A 926 -12.49 27.68 3.54
N PRO A 927 -12.63 27.58 2.20
CA PRO A 927 -13.86 27.95 1.50
C PRO A 927 -15.11 27.18 1.96
N HIS A 928 -14.94 25.99 2.53
CA HIS A 928 -16.04 25.17 3.03
C HIS A 928 -16.44 25.52 4.47
N ILE A 929 -15.63 26.31 5.18
CA ILE A 929 -15.99 26.82 6.51
C ILE A 929 -17.05 27.91 6.31
N LYS A 930 -18.30 27.58 6.62
CA LYS A 930 -19.43 28.49 6.39
C LYS A 930 -19.34 29.72 7.29
N LYS A 931 -19.33 30.90 6.67
CA LYS A 931 -19.66 32.18 7.31
C LYS A 931 -21.19 32.27 7.36
N LEU A 932 -21.78 31.85 8.48
CA LEU A 932 -23.24 31.84 8.69
C LEU A 932 -23.72 33.13 9.36
#